data_AF-A0A1W9HUN2-F1
#
_entry.id   AF-A0A1W9HUN2-F1
#
_cell.length_a   1.000
_cell.length_b   1.000
_cell.length_c   1.000
_cell.angle_alpha   90.00
_cell.angle_beta   90.00
_cell.angle_gamma   90.00
#
_symmetry.space_group_name_H-M   'P 1'
#
loop_
_entity.id
_entity.type
_entity.pdbx_description
1 polymer ?
#
loop_
_entity_poly.entity_id
_entity_poly.type
_entity_poly.pdbx_seq_one_letter_code
_entity_poly.pdbx_strand_id
1 'polypeptide(L)'
;MIKLLIFSTLLFTPPAFAKKVRYELTANLQKVNLSGKAEVDFAISLNGLIPSPTLEFTEGDDAEIVVKNNVPGEELSIHWHGILLPPKMDGVPYVNTPPIRSGESFTFKFKLRQAGTYWYHSHTNIQEQKGVYGAFIIHPRKETLRADKEFAVVLSDWSDEDPHQILRNLRKDGDYYLYKKNTMRSYSDAFAKKSLKNHLLNEWQRMGGMDLSDVGYDAFLINGKIDSQIFDGKSGQTIRLRIVNASASTYFNLSLANTKMKIVSVDGVDVEPKDAKNILIAIAETYDILFTIPENKNYELRATAQDGTGFASTWIGSQNGEKVFSPKMTDPDPYMLMDHGAHGATDHSKMDHSKMSHEEMMTMMNSPFSVDELKAKNNTKLPEKAARYDIKLLLGGDMSRYIWHINGKAIHEERTLKINEGDIVRFSLVNETMMHHPIHLHGHFFRVLNKFNDFSPMKHTVDVPPHSTRTIEFLANEPGEWMLHCHNLYHMKTGMARVVKYSSFSPTREIAEIQKHDPHLHDHTYYYGMIEAASNHVQGKFRASRTWDELDLRIETRQDFKWNGEGDFFFRHWTSQFFNFIFGATNFDKEERAVAGFGYTLPMLVKTNLLLDNHGKLRLDLEKKFQWTKYLFTDADVTFRDGHNTEFEISWMYAADWNTSAGFKFTEDSIGFGFQYQF
;
A
#
# COMPACT_ATOMS: atom_id res chain seq x y z
N MET A 1 81.32 4.40 -18.39
CA MET A 1 80.26 5.40 -18.66
C MET A 1 79.13 4.72 -19.42
N ILE A 2 78.04 4.42 -18.69
CA ILE A 2 76.85 3.74 -19.19
C ILE A 2 75.93 4.80 -19.82
N LYS A 3 75.56 4.65 -21.08
CA LYS A 3 74.50 5.45 -21.73
C LYS A 3 73.15 4.79 -21.43
N LEU A 4 72.34 5.47 -20.62
CA LEU A 4 70.98 5.11 -20.29
C LEU A 4 70.07 5.42 -21.49
N LEU A 5 69.44 4.40 -22.09
CA LEU A 5 68.28 4.59 -22.97
C LEU A 5 67.04 4.72 -22.09
N ILE A 6 66.38 5.88 -22.12
CA ILE A 6 65.06 6.09 -21.51
C ILE A 6 64.01 5.71 -22.56
N PHE A 7 63.35 4.58 -22.37
CA PHE A 7 62.14 4.22 -23.11
C PHE A 7 60.95 4.94 -22.45
N SER A 8 60.38 5.93 -23.14
CA SER A 8 59.10 6.53 -22.76
C SER A 8 57.97 5.58 -23.19
N THR A 9 57.42 4.85 -22.23
CA THR A 9 56.15 4.13 -22.40
C THR A 9 55.01 5.12 -22.24
N LEU A 10 54.46 5.61 -23.36
CA LEU A 10 53.14 6.23 -23.37
C LEU A 10 52.09 5.17 -22.99
N LEU A 11 51.61 5.22 -21.75
CA LEU A 11 50.40 4.53 -21.33
C LEU A 11 49.20 5.21 -21.99
N PHE A 12 48.74 4.67 -23.11
CA PHE A 12 47.41 4.96 -23.63
C PHE A 12 46.38 4.31 -22.70
N THR A 13 45.77 5.10 -21.83
CA THR A 13 44.51 4.72 -21.19
C THR A 13 43.43 4.73 -22.28
N PRO A 14 42.77 3.59 -22.58
CA PRO A 14 41.67 3.61 -23.52
C PRO A 14 40.56 4.49 -22.94
N PRO A 15 39.91 5.35 -23.75
CA PRO A 15 38.72 6.05 -23.30
C PRO A 15 37.68 5.01 -22.90
N ALA A 16 37.14 5.16 -21.70
CA ALA A 16 36.04 4.32 -21.22
C ALA A 16 34.79 4.60 -22.06
N PHE A 17 34.59 3.82 -23.11
CA PHE A 17 33.35 3.79 -23.85
C PHE A 17 32.24 3.22 -22.96
N ALA A 18 31.06 3.83 -23.00
CA ALA A 18 29.85 3.27 -22.39
C ALA A 18 29.64 1.85 -22.90
N LYS A 19 29.55 0.87 -21.99
CA LYS A 19 29.29 -0.52 -22.37
C LYS A 19 27.79 -0.66 -22.58
N LYS A 20 27.40 -1.18 -23.74
CA LYS A 20 26.02 -1.61 -23.97
C LYS A 20 25.80 -2.91 -23.21
N VAL A 21 24.87 -2.92 -22.26
CA VAL A 21 24.48 -4.12 -21.49
C VAL A 21 23.06 -4.48 -21.86
N ARG A 22 22.87 -5.72 -22.35
CA ARG A 22 21.58 -6.19 -22.87
C ARG A 22 20.99 -7.30 -22.00
N TYR A 23 19.71 -7.17 -21.67
CA TYR A 23 18.90 -8.20 -21.03
C TYR A 23 17.65 -8.53 -21.87
N GLU A 24 17.11 -9.72 -21.65
CA GLU A 24 15.84 -10.15 -22.21
C GLU A 24 14.98 -10.78 -21.10
N LEU A 25 13.80 -10.24 -20.91
CA LEU A 25 12.82 -10.67 -19.91
C LEU A 25 11.58 -11.15 -20.64
N THR A 26 11.16 -12.40 -20.39
CA THR A 26 9.97 -12.99 -20.98
C THR A 26 8.96 -13.30 -19.89
N ALA A 27 7.82 -12.61 -19.94
CA ALA A 27 6.72 -12.83 -19.02
C ALA A 27 5.88 -14.03 -19.45
N ASN A 28 5.61 -14.96 -18.53
CA ASN A 28 4.73 -16.10 -18.75
C ASN A 28 3.85 -16.32 -17.51
N LEU A 29 2.67 -16.90 -17.70
CA LEU A 29 1.92 -17.49 -16.59
C LEU A 29 2.72 -18.65 -16.01
N GLN A 30 2.71 -18.77 -14.69
CA GLN A 30 3.41 -19.83 -13.98
C GLN A 30 2.55 -20.38 -12.86
N LYS A 31 2.54 -21.71 -12.74
CA LYS A 31 2.00 -22.38 -11.55
C LYS A 31 3.02 -22.33 -10.42
N VAL A 32 2.60 -21.82 -9.27
CA VAL A 32 3.48 -21.66 -8.09
C VAL A 32 2.75 -22.02 -6.80
N ASN A 33 3.51 -22.40 -5.78
CA ASN A 33 3.04 -22.57 -4.41
C ASN A 33 4.05 -21.88 -3.47
N LEU A 34 3.97 -20.55 -3.38
CA LEU A 34 4.92 -19.75 -2.60
C LEU A 34 4.55 -19.73 -1.11
N SER A 35 3.29 -19.95 -0.76
CA SER A 35 2.84 -20.04 0.64
C SER A 35 3.13 -21.39 1.29
N GLY A 36 3.38 -22.43 0.47
CA GLY A 36 3.43 -23.83 0.89
C GLY A 36 2.06 -24.47 1.12
N LYS A 37 0.96 -23.72 0.97
CA LYS A 37 -0.41 -24.18 1.29
C LYS A 37 -1.24 -24.50 0.05
N ALA A 38 -1.14 -23.70 -1.01
CA ALA A 38 -1.96 -23.84 -2.22
C ALA A 38 -1.13 -23.61 -3.49
N GLU A 39 -1.39 -24.41 -4.52
CA GLU A 39 -0.90 -24.13 -5.88
C GLU A 39 -1.87 -23.16 -6.57
N VAL A 40 -1.34 -22.09 -7.15
CA VAL A 40 -2.09 -21.12 -7.96
C VAL A 40 -1.53 -21.05 -9.37
N ASP A 41 -2.34 -20.64 -10.35
CA ASP A 41 -1.99 -20.57 -11.77
C ASP A 41 -2.09 -19.17 -12.39
N PHE A 42 -2.45 -18.16 -11.61
CA PHE A 42 -2.51 -16.76 -12.04
C PHE A 42 -1.18 -16.01 -11.93
N ALA A 43 -0.15 -16.62 -11.35
CA ALA A 43 1.13 -15.96 -11.12
C ALA A 43 1.84 -15.65 -12.46
N ILE A 44 2.55 -14.53 -12.51
CA ILE A 44 3.33 -14.11 -13.68
C ILE A 44 4.79 -14.02 -13.26
N SER A 45 5.65 -14.73 -13.99
CA SER A 45 7.10 -14.67 -13.79
C SER A 45 7.81 -14.11 -15.00
N LEU A 46 8.94 -13.44 -14.76
CA LEU A 46 9.87 -13.09 -15.82
C LEU A 46 11.00 -14.11 -15.84
N ASN A 47 11.20 -14.77 -16.97
CA ASN A 47 12.20 -15.84 -17.14
C ASN A 47 12.04 -16.99 -16.12
N GLY A 48 10.81 -17.28 -15.68
CA GLY A 48 10.51 -18.42 -14.80
C GLY A 48 10.81 -18.20 -13.32
N LEU A 49 11.13 -16.98 -12.90
CA LEU A 49 11.50 -16.64 -11.52
C LEU A 49 10.53 -15.64 -10.89
N ILE A 50 10.25 -15.86 -9.60
CA ILE A 50 9.61 -14.91 -8.68
C ILE A 50 10.44 -14.92 -7.38
N PRO A 51 11.09 -13.80 -6.99
CA PRO A 51 11.24 -12.55 -7.73
C PRO A 51 11.91 -12.76 -9.09
N SER A 52 11.67 -11.83 -10.00
CA SER A 52 12.30 -11.78 -11.32
C SER A 52 13.83 -11.60 -11.21
N PRO A 53 14.62 -11.98 -12.24
CA PRO A 53 16.08 -11.93 -12.18
C PRO A 53 16.64 -10.56 -11.76
N THR A 54 17.65 -10.55 -10.89
CA THR A 54 18.40 -9.33 -10.61
C THR A 54 19.11 -8.85 -11.87
N LEU A 55 18.88 -7.59 -12.25
CA LEU A 55 19.60 -6.95 -13.34
C LEU A 55 20.76 -6.15 -12.75
N GLU A 56 21.95 -6.32 -13.32
CA GLU A 56 23.16 -5.66 -12.83
C GLU A 56 23.82 -4.85 -13.94
N PHE A 57 24.13 -3.60 -13.61
CA PHE A 57 24.77 -2.66 -14.51
C PHE A 57 25.88 -1.91 -13.79
N THR A 58 26.71 -1.19 -14.54
CA THR A 58 27.64 -0.20 -14.01
C THR A 58 27.18 1.20 -14.41
N GLU A 59 27.38 2.18 -13.53
CA GLU A 59 27.13 3.60 -13.82
C GLU A 59 27.84 4.02 -15.12
N GLY A 60 27.08 4.60 -16.04
CA GLY A 60 27.53 5.01 -17.37
C GLY A 60 27.24 3.99 -18.48
N ASP A 61 26.78 2.78 -18.15
CA ASP A 61 26.35 1.79 -19.15
C ASP A 61 25.12 2.28 -19.95
N ASP A 62 25.02 1.81 -21.19
CA ASP A 62 23.82 1.95 -22.02
C ASP A 62 22.96 0.68 -21.84
N ALA A 63 21.85 0.80 -21.12
CA ALA A 63 20.95 -0.32 -20.87
C ALA A 63 20.07 -0.58 -22.11
N GLU A 64 19.98 -1.85 -22.53
CA GLU A 64 19.01 -2.31 -23.53
C GLU A 64 18.26 -3.54 -22.97
N ILE A 65 17.00 -3.35 -22.57
CA ILE A 65 16.20 -4.42 -21.95
C ILE A 65 15.01 -4.71 -22.84
N VAL A 66 14.96 -5.92 -23.38
CA VAL A 66 13.84 -6.40 -24.20
C VAL A 66 12.86 -7.14 -23.31
N VAL A 67 11.63 -6.64 -23.20
CA VAL A 67 10.56 -7.29 -22.45
C VAL A 67 9.57 -7.89 -23.45
N LYS A 68 9.34 -9.20 -23.34
CA LYS A 68 8.39 -9.97 -24.16
C LYS A 68 7.21 -10.39 -23.29
N ASN A 69 6.00 -10.15 -23.77
CA ASN A 69 4.79 -10.55 -23.07
C ASN A 69 4.18 -11.80 -23.72
N ASN A 70 4.31 -12.97 -23.08
CA ASN A 70 3.64 -14.19 -23.51
C ASN A 70 2.41 -14.53 -22.66
N VAL A 71 1.95 -13.62 -21.78
CA VAL A 71 0.77 -13.82 -20.95
C VAL A 71 -0.48 -13.72 -21.85
N PRO A 72 -1.29 -14.78 -22.00
CA PRO A 72 -2.43 -14.76 -22.91
C PRO A 72 -3.49 -13.74 -22.49
N GLY A 73 -3.83 -12.81 -23.39
CA GLY A 73 -4.95 -11.88 -23.18
C GLY A 73 -4.72 -10.77 -22.14
N GLU A 74 -3.56 -10.73 -21.48
CA GLU A 74 -3.19 -9.63 -20.56
C GLU A 74 -2.15 -8.72 -21.21
N GLU A 75 -2.27 -7.42 -20.94
CA GLU A 75 -1.20 -6.45 -21.19
C GLU A 75 -0.11 -6.57 -20.14
N LEU A 76 1.08 -6.06 -20.43
CA LEU A 76 2.20 -6.01 -19.51
C LEU A 76 2.88 -4.64 -19.60
N SER A 77 3.53 -4.25 -18.52
CA SER A 77 4.47 -3.13 -18.49
C SER A 77 5.56 -3.43 -17.48
N ILE A 78 6.71 -2.76 -17.56
CA ILE A 78 7.76 -2.84 -16.54
C ILE A 78 8.24 -1.43 -16.27
N HIS A 79 7.98 -0.95 -15.05
CA HIS A 79 8.53 0.29 -14.53
C HIS A 79 9.89 0.06 -13.86
N TRP A 80 10.83 0.97 -14.10
CA TRP A 80 12.19 0.95 -13.55
C TRP A 80 12.26 1.89 -12.34
N HIS A 81 11.83 1.38 -11.18
CA HIS A 81 11.62 2.16 -9.98
C HIS A 81 12.87 2.89 -9.50
N GLY A 82 12.77 4.22 -9.42
CA GLY A 82 13.86 5.09 -8.98
C GLY A 82 14.92 5.41 -10.05
N ILE A 83 14.75 4.94 -11.29
CA ILE A 83 15.69 5.21 -12.39
C ILE A 83 15.34 6.54 -13.08
N LEU A 84 16.36 7.39 -13.30
CA LEU A 84 16.24 8.61 -14.09
C LEU A 84 16.43 8.30 -15.58
N LEU A 85 15.34 8.30 -16.33
CA LEU A 85 15.27 7.88 -17.74
C LEU A 85 14.40 8.84 -18.57
N PRO A 86 14.37 8.73 -19.90
CA PRO A 86 13.41 9.48 -20.72
C PRO A 86 11.96 8.99 -20.48
N PRO A 87 10.92 9.85 -20.49
CA PRO A 87 9.54 9.47 -20.17
C PRO A 87 9.00 8.24 -20.94
N LYS A 88 9.34 8.09 -22.22
CA LYS A 88 8.88 6.93 -23.04
C LYS A 88 9.49 5.58 -22.59
N MET A 89 10.50 5.61 -21.74
CA MET A 89 11.17 4.42 -21.21
C MET A 89 10.76 4.11 -19.76
N ASP A 90 9.84 4.90 -19.19
CA ASP A 90 9.46 4.81 -17.78
C ASP A 90 8.65 3.56 -17.47
N GLY A 91 7.93 3.02 -18.46
CA GLY A 91 7.19 1.78 -18.28
C GLY A 91 5.82 1.94 -17.63
N VAL A 92 5.26 3.15 -17.59
CA VAL A 92 3.89 3.39 -17.11
C VAL A 92 2.93 3.42 -18.30
N PRO A 93 2.11 2.35 -18.48
CA PRO A 93 1.22 2.23 -19.62
C PRO A 93 0.20 3.36 -19.60
N TYR A 94 -0.16 3.89 -20.78
CA TYR A 94 -1.16 4.95 -20.96
C TYR A 94 -0.82 6.32 -20.33
N VAL A 95 0.31 6.45 -19.63
CA VAL A 95 0.84 7.74 -19.17
C VAL A 95 1.91 8.22 -20.14
N ASN A 96 3.04 7.54 -20.18
CA ASN A 96 4.21 7.96 -20.96
C ASN A 96 4.78 6.85 -21.84
N THR A 97 4.38 5.59 -21.60
CA THR A 97 4.87 4.40 -22.29
C THR A 97 3.68 3.60 -22.83
N PRO A 98 3.75 2.98 -24.02
CA PRO A 98 2.70 2.07 -24.49
C PRO A 98 2.68 0.76 -23.68
N PRO A 99 1.50 0.13 -23.46
CA PRO A 99 1.43 -1.22 -22.92
C PRO A 99 2.06 -2.23 -23.88
N ILE A 100 2.65 -3.29 -23.33
CA ILE A 100 3.18 -4.43 -24.09
C ILE A 100 2.05 -5.46 -24.21
N ARG A 101 1.43 -5.58 -25.38
CA ARG A 101 0.31 -6.51 -25.56
C ARG A 101 0.78 -7.95 -25.58
N SER A 102 -0.15 -8.88 -25.34
CA SER A 102 0.09 -10.31 -25.45
C SER A 102 0.67 -10.67 -26.84
N GLY A 103 1.78 -11.40 -26.85
CA GLY A 103 2.56 -11.75 -28.05
C GLY A 103 3.51 -10.67 -28.56
N GLU A 104 3.48 -9.46 -27.99
CA GLU A 104 4.35 -8.35 -28.38
C GLU A 104 5.58 -8.23 -27.48
N SER A 105 6.49 -7.32 -27.87
CA SER A 105 7.66 -6.98 -27.09
C SER A 105 7.96 -5.49 -27.16
N PHE A 106 8.57 -4.96 -26.11
CA PHE A 106 9.06 -3.58 -26.07
C PHE A 106 10.53 -3.57 -25.65
N THR A 107 11.31 -2.69 -26.27
CA THR A 107 12.73 -2.54 -25.93
C THR A 107 12.96 -1.21 -25.23
N PHE A 108 13.32 -1.29 -23.96
CA PHE A 108 13.72 -0.15 -23.16
C PHE A 108 15.19 0.17 -23.43
N LYS A 109 15.49 1.43 -23.77
CA LYS A 109 16.85 1.91 -24.01
C LYS A 109 17.08 3.24 -23.33
N PHE A 110 18.01 3.27 -22.39
CA PHE A 110 18.38 4.49 -21.69
C PHE A 110 19.79 4.37 -21.12
N LYS A 111 20.42 5.53 -20.90
CA LYS A 111 21.74 5.63 -20.31
C LYS A 111 21.64 5.69 -18.80
N LEU A 112 22.44 4.90 -18.10
CA LEU A 112 22.49 4.91 -16.65
C LEU A 112 23.43 6.02 -16.18
N ARG A 113 22.85 7.04 -15.52
CA ARG A 113 23.57 8.22 -15.02
C ARG A 113 23.59 8.32 -13.48
N GLN A 114 23.25 7.23 -12.82
CA GLN A 114 23.20 7.08 -11.36
C GLN A 114 23.74 5.70 -10.98
N ALA A 115 24.04 5.51 -9.71
CA ALA A 115 24.43 4.25 -9.10
C ALA A 115 23.59 4.01 -7.85
N GLY A 116 23.38 2.76 -7.45
CA GLY A 116 22.58 2.44 -6.26
C GLY A 116 21.81 1.14 -6.35
N THR A 117 20.97 0.91 -5.35
CA THR A 117 20.03 -0.20 -5.26
C THR A 117 18.64 0.29 -5.67
N TYR A 118 18.16 -0.23 -6.80
CA TYR A 118 16.86 0.04 -7.38
C TYR A 118 16.15 -1.28 -7.65
N TRP A 119 14.97 -1.20 -8.24
CA TRP A 119 14.17 -2.37 -8.57
C TRP A 119 13.24 -2.06 -9.74
N TYR A 120 12.54 -3.07 -10.22
CA TYR A 120 11.58 -2.93 -11.30
C TYR A 120 10.36 -3.78 -11.00
N HIS A 121 9.20 -3.35 -11.47
CA HIS A 121 7.93 -4.04 -11.24
C HIS A 121 6.91 -3.71 -12.35
N SER A 122 5.83 -4.48 -12.44
CA SER A 122 4.76 -4.13 -13.38
C SER A 122 3.93 -2.95 -12.91
N HIS A 123 3.71 -1.99 -13.81
CA HIS A 123 2.76 -0.88 -13.65
C HIS A 123 1.43 -1.14 -14.39
N THR A 124 1.12 -2.41 -14.69
CA THR A 124 -0.13 -2.81 -15.33
C THR A 124 -1.03 -3.52 -14.31
N ASN A 125 -2.23 -2.97 -14.10
CA ASN A 125 -3.22 -3.49 -13.17
C ASN A 125 -2.64 -3.72 -11.76
N ILE A 126 -2.58 -4.99 -11.34
CA ILE A 126 -2.14 -5.44 -10.01
C ILE A 126 -1.14 -6.60 -10.16
N GLN A 127 -0.41 -6.61 -11.27
CA GLN A 127 0.52 -7.67 -11.64
C GLN A 127 1.76 -7.73 -10.73
N GLU A 128 2.06 -6.66 -10.00
CA GLU A 128 3.08 -6.68 -8.95
C GLU A 128 2.80 -7.79 -7.92
N GLN A 129 1.56 -7.87 -7.40
CA GLN A 129 1.15 -8.96 -6.49
C GLN A 129 1.22 -10.35 -7.16
N LYS A 130 1.07 -10.44 -8.49
CA LYS A 130 1.16 -11.71 -9.24
C LYS A 130 2.60 -12.22 -9.38
N GLY A 131 3.62 -11.45 -8.97
CA GLY A 131 5.04 -11.86 -9.02
C GLY A 131 5.94 -11.03 -9.95
N VAL A 132 5.41 -9.98 -10.60
CA VAL A 132 6.18 -9.19 -11.58
C VAL A 132 6.96 -8.08 -10.88
N TYR A 133 8.05 -8.45 -10.22
CA TYR A 133 9.01 -7.55 -9.59
C TYR A 133 10.41 -8.17 -9.50
N GLY A 134 11.47 -7.37 -9.50
CA GLY A 134 12.85 -7.83 -9.36
C GLY A 134 13.84 -6.70 -9.05
N ALA A 135 15.05 -7.05 -8.62
CA ALA A 135 16.07 -6.06 -8.25
C ALA A 135 16.81 -5.49 -9.47
N PHE A 136 17.18 -4.21 -9.39
CA PHE A 136 17.95 -3.47 -10.40
C PHE A 136 19.14 -2.80 -9.73
N ILE A 137 20.33 -3.39 -9.83
CA ILE A 137 21.53 -2.89 -9.17
C ILE A 137 22.41 -2.16 -10.17
N ILE A 138 22.80 -0.92 -9.83
CA ILE A 138 23.76 -0.16 -10.61
C ILE A 138 25.01 0.06 -9.76
N HIS A 139 26.09 -0.61 -10.12
CA HIS A 139 27.38 -0.49 -9.47
C HIS A 139 28.01 0.87 -9.77
N PRO A 140 28.54 1.59 -8.77
CA PRO A 140 29.19 2.87 -9.00
C PRO A 140 30.46 2.66 -9.84
N ARG A 141 30.77 3.61 -10.72
CA ARG A 141 32.00 3.53 -11.52
C ARG A 141 33.26 3.56 -10.64
N LYS A 142 33.15 4.18 -9.46
CA LYS A 142 34.18 4.20 -8.42
C LYS A 142 33.57 3.74 -7.10
N GLU A 143 33.97 2.57 -6.64
CA GLU A 143 33.57 2.01 -5.36
C GLU A 143 34.06 2.89 -4.19
N THR A 144 33.12 3.38 -3.38
CA THR A 144 33.40 4.16 -2.15
C THR A 144 33.06 3.37 -0.88
N LEU A 145 32.13 2.43 -0.97
CA LEU A 145 31.72 1.55 0.12
C LEU A 145 32.39 0.19 -0.07
N ARG A 146 33.17 -0.26 0.93
CA ARG A 146 33.83 -1.57 0.88
C ARG A 146 33.02 -2.61 1.64
N ALA A 147 32.71 -3.71 0.98
CA ALA A 147 32.21 -4.95 1.56
C ALA A 147 32.93 -6.14 0.90
N ASP A 148 33.08 -7.25 1.62
CA ASP A 148 33.67 -8.47 1.10
C ASP A 148 32.72 -9.21 0.13
N LYS A 149 31.41 -9.06 0.38
CA LYS A 149 30.31 -9.62 -0.42
C LYS A 149 29.12 -8.68 -0.43
N GLU A 150 28.34 -8.71 -1.51
CA GLU A 150 27.09 -7.99 -1.63
C GLU A 150 25.97 -8.95 -2.04
N PHE A 151 24.76 -8.74 -1.49
CA PHE A 151 23.59 -9.55 -1.81
C PHE A 151 22.36 -8.68 -1.97
N ALA A 152 21.58 -8.93 -3.02
CA ALA A 152 20.23 -8.40 -3.14
C ALA A 152 19.27 -9.15 -2.23
N VAL A 153 18.42 -8.40 -1.53
CA VAL A 153 17.39 -8.90 -0.63
C VAL A 153 16.07 -8.27 -1.06
N VAL A 154 15.23 -9.03 -1.74
CA VAL A 154 13.92 -8.59 -2.22
C VAL A 154 12.85 -9.13 -1.29
N LEU A 155 12.17 -8.22 -0.59
CA LEU A 155 11.05 -8.53 0.28
C LEU A 155 9.75 -8.49 -0.53
N SER A 156 8.83 -9.40 -0.25
CA SER A 156 7.50 -9.35 -0.84
C SER A 156 6.46 -10.03 0.05
N ASP A 157 5.20 -9.67 -0.16
CA ASP A 157 4.03 -10.38 0.36
C ASP A 157 3.45 -11.30 -0.71
N TRP A 158 2.73 -12.33 -0.28
CA TRP A 158 2.11 -13.29 -1.17
C TRP A 158 0.72 -13.69 -0.67
N SER A 159 -0.25 -13.74 -1.59
CA SER A 159 -1.55 -14.34 -1.33
C SER A 159 -1.84 -15.44 -2.33
N ASP A 160 -2.52 -16.48 -1.84
CA ASP A 160 -3.05 -17.56 -2.66
C ASP A 160 -4.41 -17.17 -3.30
N GLU A 161 -4.95 -15.99 -2.96
CA GLU A 161 -6.12 -15.40 -3.60
C GLU A 161 -5.70 -14.59 -4.84
N ASP A 162 -6.46 -14.70 -5.93
CA ASP A 162 -6.23 -13.87 -7.11
C ASP A 162 -6.31 -12.37 -6.72
N PRO A 163 -5.34 -11.53 -7.10
CA PRO A 163 -5.32 -10.14 -6.67
C PRO A 163 -6.57 -9.32 -7.07
N HIS A 164 -7.27 -9.69 -8.15
CA HIS A 164 -8.52 -9.00 -8.51
C HIS A 164 -9.64 -9.40 -7.57
N GLN A 165 -9.61 -10.63 -7.02
CA GLN A 165 -10.51 -11.02 -5.95
C GLN A 165 -10.20 -10.24 -4.67
N ILE A 166 -8.93 -10.02 -4.35
CA ILE A 166 -8.53 -9.19 -3.20
C ILE A 166 -9.10 -7.78 -3.32
N LEU A 167 -8.90 -7.14 -4.47
CA LEU A 167 -9.46 -5.81 -4.73
C LEU A 167 -10.99 -5.79 -4.64
N ARG A 168 -11.68 -6.83 -5.14
CA ARG A 168 -13.14 -6.95 -5.01
C ARG A 168 -13.55 -7.07 -3.54
N ASN A 169 -12.84 -7.89 -2.75
CA ASN A 169 -13.14 -8.09 -1.33
C ASN A 169 -12.97 -6.80 -0.52
N LEU A 170 -11.88 -6.08 -0.74
CA LEU A 170 -11.65 -4.76 -0.13
C LEU A 170 -12.77 -3.77 -0.46
N ARG A 171 -13.26 -3.76 -1.71
CA ARG A 171 -14.36 -2.89 -2.15
C ARG A 171 -15.75 -3.35 -1.72
N LYS A 172 -15.91 -4.61 -1.28
CA LYS A 172 -17.17 -5.12 -0.70
C LYS A 172 -17.36 -4.58 0.71
N ASP A 173 -16.33 -4.75 1.54
CA ASP A 173 -16.30 -4.30 2.93
C ASP A 173 -14.84 -4.17 3.38
N GLY A 174 -14.50 -3.00 3.93
CA GLY A 174 -13.16 -2.73 4.47
C GLY A 174 -12.72 -3.70 5.58
N ASP A 175 -13.65 -4.35 6.28
CA ASP A 175 -13.34 -5.27 7.37
C ASP A 175 -13.13 -6.73 6.91
N TYR A 176 -13.29 -7.06 5.61
CA TYR A 176 -13.20 -8.42 5.08
C TYR A 176 -11.95 -9.18 5.57
N TYR A 177 -10.78 -8.55 5.43
CA TYR A 177 -9.50 -9.21 5.73
C TYR A 177 -9.18 -9.29 7.23
N LEU A 178 -9.94 -8.62 8.10
CA LEU A 178 -9.76 -8.74 9.55
C LEU A 178 -9.99 -10.18 10.04
N TYR A 179 -10.90 -10.93 9.38
CA TYR A 179 -11.10 -12.35 9.69
C TYR A 179 -9.88 -13.20 9.36
N LYS A 180 -9.32 -13.00 8.16
CA LYS A 180 -8.15 -13.73 7.66
C LYS A 180 -6.90 -13.44 8.48
N LYS A 181 -6.69 -12.17 8.84
CA LYS A 181 -5.59 -11.72 9.72
C LYS A 181 -5.78 -12.10 11.19
N ASN A 182 -6.98 -12.55 11.58
CA ASN A 182 -7.36 -12.79 12.97
C ASN A 182 -7.23 -11.54 13.86
N THR A 183 -7.52 -10.37 13.29
CA THR A 183 -7.48 -9.06 13.96
C THR A 183 -8.87 -8.45 14.14
N MET A 184 -9.94 -9.21 13.85
CA MET A 184 -11.32 -8.78 14.06
C MET A 184 -11.54 -8.32 15.50
N ARG A 185 -11.95 -7.07 15.64
CA ARG A 185 -12.16 -6.43 16.94
C ARG A 185 -13.50 -6.86 17.49
N SER A 186 -13.58 -7.09 18.80
CA SER A 186 -14.81 -7.49 19.44
C SER A 186 -14.92 -6.97 20.87
N TYR A 187 -16.15 -6.84 21.35
CA TYR A 187 -16.44 -6.38 22.71
C TYR A 187 -15.87 -7.35 23.76
N SER A 188 -15.90 -8.67 23.51
CA SER A 188 -15.32 -9.66 24.41
C SER A 188 -13.80 -9.50 24.54
N ASP A 189 -13.11 -9.33 23.41
CA ASP A 189 -11.67 -9.17 23.38
C ASP A 189 -11.24 -7.84 23.99
N ALA A 190 -11.97 -6.76 23.69
CA ALA A 190 -11.75 -5.46 24.31
C ALA A 190 -11.91 -5.53 25.84
N PHE A 191 -12.91 -6.26 26.34
CA PHE A 191 -13.08 -6.50 27.77
C PHE A 191 -11.92 -7.33 28.36
N ALA A 192 -11.57 -8.45 27.72
CA ALA A 192 -10.50 -9.34 28.17
C ALA A 192 -9.12 -8.63 28.22
N LYS A 193 -8.85 -7.76 27.23
CA LYS A 193 -7.64 -6.93 27.16
C LYS A 193 -7.72 -5.62 27.96
N LYS A 194 -8.77 -5.41 28.77
CA LYS A 194 -9.01 -4.17 29.54
C LYS A 194 -9.01 -2.89 28.67
N SER A 195 -9.34 -3.03 27.40
CA SER A 195 -9.31 -1.98 26.37
C SER A 195 -10.71 -1.54 25.93
N LEU A 196 -11.77 -1.94 26.65
CA LEU A 196 -13.15 -1.58 26.35
C LEU A 196 -13.38 -0.07 26.23
N LYS A 197 -12.73 0.73 27.09
CA LYS A 197 -12.79 2.20 27.02
C LYS A 197 -12.26 2.70 25.68
N ASN A 198 -11.09 2.24 25.25
CA ASN A 198 -10.48 2.66 23.98
C ASN A 198 -11.33 2.20 22.79
N HIS A 199 -11.85 0.97 22.83
CA HIS A 199 -12.75 0.45 21.82
C HIS A 199 -13.99 1.35 21.63
N LEU A 200 -14.67 1.71 22.74
CA LEU A 200 -15.83 2.61 22.70
C LEU A 200 -15.47 4.03 22.27
N LEU A 201 -14.29 4.54 22.64
CA LEU A 201 -13.83 5.86 22.21
C LEU A 201 -13.53 5.89 20.70
N ASN A 202 -12.91 4.84 20.15
CA ASN A 202 -12.67 4.73 18.71
C ASN A 202 -14.01 4.70 17.96
N GLU A 203 -14.96 3.85 18.39
CA GLU A 203 -16.31 3.83 17.80
C GLU A 203 -17.01 5.19 17.92
N TRP A 204 -16.88 5.88 19.07
CA TRP A 204 -17.42 7.22 19.27
C TRP A 204 -16.85 8.24 18.29
N GLN A 205 -15.56 8.14 17.98
CA GLN A 205 -14.89 8.96 16.97
C GLN A 205 -15.22 8.54 15.52
N ARG A 206 -16.07 7.52 15.34
CA ARG A 206 -16.44 6.92 14.04
C ARG A 206 -15.26 6.27 13.34
N MET A 207 -14.35 5.74 14.13
CA MET A 207 -13.22 4.96 13.67
C MET A 207 -13.39 3.52 14.10
N GLY A 208 -12.99 2.59 13.23
CA GLY A 208 -12.62 1.27 13.69
C GLY A 208 -11.42 1.35 14.65
N GLY A 209 -11.03 0.23 15.24
CA GLY A 209 -9.70 0.12 15.85
C GLY A 209 -8.58 0.12 14.80
N MET A 210 -7.35 -0.03 15.25
CA MET A 210 -6.18 -0.03 14.38
C MET A 210 -6.17 -1.23 13.44
N ASP A 211 -6.14 -0.95 12.14
CA ASP A 211 -5.75 -1.91 11.11
C ASP A 211 -4.51 -1.35 10.43
N LEU A 212 -3.39 -2.07 10.46
CA LEU A 212 -2.11 -1.59 9.91
C LEU A 212 -1.86 -2.10 8.48
N SER A 213 -2.59 -3.11 8.01
CA SER A 213 -2.39 -3.69 6.68
C SER A 213 -3.74 -4.06 6.09
N ASP A 214 -4.08 -3.61 4.89
CA ASP A 214 -5.44 -3.84 4.35
C ASP A 214 -5.72 -5.31 4.02
N VAL A 215 -4.68 -6.07 3.65
CA VAL A 215 -4.79 -7.41 3.08
C VAL A 215 -4.27 -8.47 4.04
N GLY A 216 -4.99 -9.59 4.12
CA GLY A 216 -4.51 -10.80 4.80
C GLY A 216 -3.67 -11.66 3.85
N TYR A 217 -2.36 -11.62 3.99
CA TYR A 217 -1.44 -12.42 3.18
C TYR A 217 -1.23 -13.84 3.71
N ASP A 218 -0.93 -14.76 2.82
CA ASP A 218 -0.75 -16.19 3.12
C ASP A 218 0.71 -16.54 3.43
N ALA A 219 1.65 -15.74 2.91
CA ALA A 219 3.07 -15.80 3.22
C ALA A 219 3.77 -14.45 3.01
N PHE A 220 4.91 -14.31 3.68
CA PHE A 220 5.89 -13.24 3.45
C PHE A 220 7.18 -13.88 2.98
N LEU A 221 7.93 -13.20 2.11
CA LEU A 221 9.05 -13.80 1.40
C LEU A 221 10.27 -12.89 1.42
N ILE A 222 11.45 -13.49 1.57
CA ILE A 222 12.76 -12.91 1.24
C ILE A 222 13.33 -13.71 0.06
N ASN A 223 13.59 -13.03 -1.06
CA ASN A 223 14.08 -13.65 -2.29
C ASN A 223 13.21 -14.86 -2.72
N GLY A 224 11.89 -14.75 -2.56
CA GLY A 224 10.91 -15.76 -2.97
C GLY A 224 10.77 -16.94 -2.00
N LYS A 225 11.32 -16.85 -0.79
CA LYS A 225 11.28 -17.92 0.22
C LYS A 225 10.91 -17.39 1.61
N ILE A 226 10.21 -18.22 2.38
CA ILE A 226 9.87 -17.92 3.79
C ILE A 226 11.11 -17.99 4.69
N ASP A 227 11.97 -19.00 4.47
CA ASP A 227 13.23 -19.19 5.20
C ASP A 227 14.34 -19.60 4.21
N SER A 228 15.52 -19.00 4.32
CA SER A 228 16.64 -19.27 3.41
C SER A 228 18.01 -18.99 4.03
N GLN A 229 19.08 -19.60 3.52
CA GLN A 229 20.47 -19.16 3.78
C GLN A 229 20.92 -18.27 2.63
N ILE A 230 21.25 -17.00 2.89
CA ILE A 230 21.74 -16.09 1.85
C ILE A 230 23.26 -16.15 1.69
N PHE A 231 23.98 -16.38 2.80
CA PHE A 231 25.44 -16.39 2.77
C PHE A 231 26.02 -17.32 3.84
N ASP A 232 26.87 -18.25 3.41
CA ASP A 232 27.74 -19.05 4.29
C ASP A 232 29.10 -18.36 4.45
N GLY A 233 29.31 -17.72 5.59
CA GLY A 233 30.42 -16.80 5.84
C GLY A 233 31.09 -16.98 7.20
N LYS A 234 32.31 -16.44 7.33
CA LYS A 234 33.12 -16.50 8.55
C LYS A 234 33.13 -15.16 9.28
N SER A 235 33.40 -15.21 10.58
CA SER A 235 33.64 -14.03 11.42
C SER A 235 34.64 -13.07 10.80
N GLY A 236 34.38 -11.78 10.94
CA GLY A 236 35.19 -10.68 10.40
C GLY A 236 34.83 -10.27 8.97
N GLN A 237 34.11 -11.10 8.20
CA GLN A 237 33.65 -10.71 6.87
C GLN A 237 32.52 -9.67 6.97
N THR A 238 32.66 -8.60 6.22
CA THR A 238 31.63 -7.54 6.10
C THR A 238 30.85 -7.76 4.83
N ILE A 239 29.53 -7.87 4.96
CA ILE A 239 28.62 -7.98 3.84
C ILE A 239 27.79 -6.71 3.68
N ARG A 240 27.40 -6.41 2.44
CA ARG A 240 26.39 -5.41 2.10
C ARG A 240 25.10 -6.13 1.70
N LEU A 241 24.01 -5.80 2.37
CA LEU A 241 22.68 -6.27 2.01
C LEU A 241 21.96 -5.11 1.34
N ARG A 242 21.55 -5.32 0.09
CA ARG A 242 20.84 -4.37 -0.77
C ARG A 242 19.36 -4.72 -0.74
N ILE A 243 18.65 -4.10 0.20
CA ILE A 243 17.28 -4.48 0.56
C ILE A 243 16.30 -3.65 -0.25
N VAL A 244 15.33 -4.33 -0.87
CA VAL A 244 14.23 -3.75 -1.64
C VAL A 244 12.94 -4.27 -1.03
N ASN A 245 12.02 -3.36 -0.67
CA ASN A 245 10.64 -3.78 -0.38
C ASN A 245 9.78 -3.72 -1.65
N ALA A 246 9.53 -4.89 -2.25
CA ALA A 246 8.74 -5.08 -3.46
C ALA A 246 7.34 -5.69 -3.17
N SER A 247 6.85 -5.50 -1.94
CA SER A 247 5.51 -5.91 -1.53
C SER A 247 4.42 -5.11 -2.21
N ALA A 248 3.25 -5.71 -2.39
CA ALA A 248 2.09 -4.98 -2.90
C ALA A 248 1.53 -4.01 -1.85
N SER A 249 1.50 -4.38 -0.56
CA SER A 249 0.97 -3.48 0.48
C SER A 249 1.61 -3.64 1.87
N THR A 250 2.59 -4.53 2.03
CA THR A 250 3.21 -4.79 3.33
C THR A 250 4.43 -3.91 3.60
N TYR A 251 4.38 -3.21 4.73
CA TYR A 251 5.58 -2.68 5.38
C TYR A 251 6.22 -3.78 6.23
N PHE A 252 7.55 -3.81 6.27
CA PHE A 252 8.29 -4.76 7.11
C PHE A 252 9.09 -4.05 8.20
N ASN A 253 9.00 -4.56 9.42
CA ASN A 253 10.00 -4.30 10.45
C ASN A 253 11.17 -5.27 10.24
N LEU A 254 12.30 -4.70 9.86
CA LEU A 254 13.57 -5.40 9.69
C LEU A 254 14.34 -5.43 11.00
N SER A 255 14.82 -6.62 11.37
CA SER A 255 15.76 -6.82 12.46
C SER A 255 16.84 -7.79 12.03
N LEU A 256 18.07 -7.57 12.48
CA LEU A 256 19.21 -8.45 12.20
C LEU A 256 19.75 -9.02 13.51
N ALA A 257 19.25 -10.21 13.87
CA ALA A 257 19.43 -10.80 15.18
C ALA A 257 19.12 -9.74 16.27
N ASN A 258 19.92 -9.68 17.34
CA ASN A 258 19.88 -8.57 18.30
C ASN A 258 21.06 -7.60 18.07
N THR A 259 21.32 -7.25 16.81
CA THR A 259 22.45 -6.39 16.40
C THR A 259 21.98 -5.08 15.77
N LYS A 260 22.90 -4.14 15.59
CA LYS A 260 22.65 -2.90 14.87
C LYS A 260 22.93 -3.11 13.38
N MET A 261 22.00 -2.70 12.54
CA MET A 261 22.18 -2.57 11.10
C MET A 261 22.79 -1.21 10.79
N LYS A 262 23.92 -1.17 10.08
CA LYS A 262 24.56 0.08 9.68
C LYS A 262 24.05 0.50 8.29
N ILE A 263 23.11 1.43 8.25
CA ILE A 263 22.56 2.00 7.02
C ILE A 263 23.63 2.86 6.36
N VAL A 264 23.86 2.66 5.06
CA VAL A 264 24.86 3.40 4.27
C VAL A 264 24.31 4.03 2.99
N SER A 265 23.17 3.55 2.49
CA SER A 265 22.44 4.14 1.36
C SER A 265 20.94 3.92 1.54
N VAL A 266 20.14 4.87 1.06
CA VAL A 266 18.68 4.78 0.97
C VAL A 266 18.22 5.21 -0.42
N ASP A 267 17.26 4.50 -1.01
CA ASP A 267 16.75 4.79 -2.36
C ASP A 267 17.88 4.92 -3.41
N GLY A 268 18.94 4.11 -3.25
CA GLY A 268 20.14 4.17 -4.07
C GLY A 268 21.07 5.37 -3.85
N VAL A 269 20.79 6.27 -2.92
CA VAL A 269 21.65 7.41 -2.58
C VAL A 269 22.38 7.18 -1.26
N ASP A 270 23.71 7.29 -1.31
CA ASP A 270 24.60 7.23 -0.16
C ASP A 270 24.26 8.29 0.92
N VAL A 271 24.18 7.86 2.18
CA VAL A 271 23.95 8.71 3.37
C VAL A 271 25.11 8.63 4.35
N GLU A 272 25.24 9.61 5.25
CA GLU A 272 26.14 9.46 6.39
C GLU A 272 25.75 8.20 7.19
N PRO A 273 26.69 7.27 7.44
CA PRO A 273 26.34 5.99 8.04
C PRO A 273 25.58 6.15 9.36
N LYS A 274 24.48 5.42 9.49
CA LYS A 274 23.59 5.49 10.66
C LYS A 274 23.25 4.09 11.14
N ASP A 275 23.46 3.87 12.43
CA ASP A 275 23.05 2.62 13.05
C ASP A 275 21.56 2.63 13.38
N ALA A 276 20.86 1.55 13.05
CA ALA A 276 19.47 1.28 13.42
C ALA A 276 19.35 -0.13 14.00
N LYS A 277 18.57 -0.31 15.07
CA LYS A 277 18.24 -1.65 15.57
C LYS A 277 17.10 -2.28 14.77
N ASN A 278 16.09 -1.48 14.47
CA ASN A 278 14.94 -1.85 13.66
C ASN A 278 14.73 -0.80 12.58
N ILE A 279 14.36 -1.24 11.39
CA ILE A 279 13.99 -0.38 10.25
C ILE A 279 12.58 -0.78 9.83
N LEU A 280 11.61 0.13 9.92
CA LEU A 280 10.33 -0.04 9.27
C LEU A 280 10.52 0.37 7.80
N ILE A 281 10.71 -0.61 6.92
CA ILE A 281 10.89 -0.36 5.48
C ILE A 281 9.52 -0.27 4.82
N ALA A 282 9.21 0.89 4.23
CA ALA A 282 7.97 1.08 3.50
C ALA A 282 8.02 0.39 2.13
N ILE A 283 6.86 0.15 1.53
CA ILE A 283 6.79 -0.37 0.16
C ILE A 283 7.58 0.58 -0.75
N ALA A 284 8.39 0.00 -1.65
CA ALA A 284 9.20 0.69 -2.63
C ALA A 284 10.37 1.53 -2.12
N GLU A 285 10.66 1.48 -0.82
CA GLU A 285 11.94 1.96 -0.31
C GLU A 285 13.05 0.93 -0.54
N THR A 286 14.27 1.43 -0.72
CA THR A 286 15.46 0.59 -0.72
C THR A 286 16.44 1.04 0.35
N TYR A 287 17.11 0.08 0.98
CA TYR A 287 18.12 0.31 2.00
C TYR A 287 19.33 -0.57 1.75
N ASP A 288 20.51 0.03 1.78
CA ASP A 288 21.75 -0.75 1.87
C ASP A 288 22.27 -0.70 3.29
N ILE A 289 22.49 -1.88 3.86
CA ILE A 289 23.07 -2.03 5.20
C ILE A 289 24.38 -2.80 5.14
N LEU A 290 25.33 -2.42 5.99
CA LEU A 290 26.54 -3.18 6.23
C LEU A 290 26.41 -4.00 7.51
N PHE A 291 26.85 -5.26 7.42
CA PHE A 291 26.92 -6.17 8.55
C PHE A 291 28.25 -6.92 8.56
N THR A 292 29.01 -6.78 9.64
CA THR A 292 30.25 -7.55 9.86
C THR A 292 29.91 -8.73 10.76
N ILE A 293 30.14 -9.96 10.27
CA ILE A 293 29.84 -11.19 10.99
C ILE A 293 30.66 -11.22 12.30
N PRO A 294 30.02 -11.13 13.49
CA PRO A 294 30.76 -11.01 14.75
C PRO A 294 31.48 -12.31 15.13
N GLU A 295 30.76 -13.42 15.14
CA GLU A 295 31.27 -14.76 15.50
C GLU A 295 30.91 -15.76 14.40
N ASN A 296 31.50 -16.96 14.41
CA ASN A 296 31.17 -18.05 13.48
C ASN A 296 29.80 -18.69 13.81
N LYS A 297 28.77 -17.86 13.92
CA LYS A 297 27.37 -18.19 14.18
C LYS A 297 26.52 -17.85 12.95
N ASN A 298 25.25 -18.21 12.97
CA ASN A 298 24.30 -17.94 11.90
C ASN A 298 23.25 -16.91 12.36
N TYR A 299 23.27 -15.72 11.81
CA TYR A 299 22.46 -14.58 12.24
C TYR A 299 21.23 -14.42 11.35
N GLU A 300 20.07 -14.26 11.97
CA GLU A 300 18.79 -14.11 11.27
C GLU A 300 18.55 -12.64 10.88
N LEU A 301 18.47 -12.33 9.59
CA LEU A 301 17.75 -11.16 9.10
C LEU A 301 16.27 -11.54 9.00
N ARG A 302 15.42 -10.92 9.83
CA ARG A 302 13.97 -11.12 9.81
C ARG A 302 13.27 -9.89 9.26
N ALA A 303 12.31 -10.11 8.37
CA ALA A 303 11.36 -9.12 7.89
C ALA A 303 9.96 -9.48 8.40
N THR A 304 9.51 -8.78 9.45
CA THR A 304 8.20 -9.02 10.08
C THR A 304 7.18 -8.04 9.54
N ALA A 305 6.02 -8.52 9.08
CA ALA A 305 4.95 -7.64 8.63
C ALA A 305 4.54 -6.67 9.74
N GLN A 306 4.27 -5.40 9.41
CA GLN A 306 4.00 -4.38 10.43
C GLN A 306 2.76 -4.67 11.30
N ASP A 307 1.82 -5.44 10.77
CA ASP A 307 0.62 -5.89 11.48
C ASP A 307 0.85 -7.13 12.38
N GLY A 308 2.07 -7.69 12.38
CA GLY A 308 2.45 -8.84 13.17
C GLY A 308 1.91 -10.19 12.68
N THR A 309 1.26 -10.24 11.51
CA THR A 309 0.60 -11.46 11.00
C THR A 309 1.57 -12.55 10.55
N GLY A 310 2.83 -12.19 10.27
CA GLY A 310 3.88 -13.14 9.91
C GLY A 310 5.21 -12.48 9.61
N PHE A 311 6.18 -13.30 9.18
CA PHE A 311 7.52 -12.84 8.82
C PHE A 311 8.19 -13.79 7.81
N ALA A 312 9.25 -13.29 7.20
CA ALA A 312 10.22 -14.08 6.45
C ALA A 312 11.62 -13.92 7.06
N SER A 313 12.46 -14.94 6.89
CA SER A 313 13.82 -14.96 7.44
C SER A 313 14.85 -15.35 6.38
N THR A 314 16.01 -14.71 6.46
CA THR A 314 17.21 -15.19 5.78
C THR A 314 18.41 -15.19 6.72
N TRP A 315 19.29 -16.16 6.53
CA TRP A 315 20.36 -16.50 7.46
C TRP A 315 21.73 -16.14 6.89
N ILE A 316 22.55 -15.49 7.73
CA ILE A 316 23.85 -14.93 7.38
C ILE A 316 24.91 -15.44 8.36
N GLY A 317 25.99 -16.03 7.84
CA GLY A 317 27.11 -16.50 8.65
C GLY A 317 27.32 -17.99 8.47
N SER A 318 27.89 -18.66 9.47
CA SER A 318 28.23 -20.08 9.34
C SER A 318 26.94 -20.91 9.28
N GLN A 319 26.66 -21.59 8.17
CA GLN A 319 25.42 -22.36 8.01
C GLN A 319 25.25 -23.45 9.09
N ASN A 320 26.36 -24.00 9.57
CA ASN A 320 26.43 -25.00 10.66
C ASN A 320 26.70 -24.38 12.04
N GLY A 321 26.76 -23.05 12.14
CA GLY A 321 26.96 -22.34 13.39
C GLY A 321 25.69 -22.28 14.23
N GLU A 322 25.84 -21.94 15.51
CA GLU A 322 24.72 -21.64 16.41
C GLU A 322 23.83 -20.55 15.80
N LYS A 323 22.51 -20.78 15.78
CA LYS A 323 21.53 -19.81 15.27
C LYS A 323 21.30 -18.68 16.26
N VAL A 324 21.42 -17.44 15.80
CA VAL A 324 21.13 -16.22 16.56
C VAL A 324 19.88 -15.57 15.97
N PHE A 325 18.77 -15.73 16.67
CA PHE A 325 17.46 -15.26 16.22
C PHE A 325 17.27 -13.77 16.43
N SER A 326 16.47 -13.18 15.55
CA SER A 326 15.90 -11.84 15.70
C SER A 326 14.88 -11.83 16.84
N PRO A 327 14.80 -10.73 17.62
CA PRO A 327 13.81 -10.58 18.67
C PRO A 327 12.39 -10.67 18.09
N LYS A 328 11.45 -11.22 18.87
CA LYS A 328 10.04 -11.16 18.50
C LYS A 328 9.57 -9.71 18.60
N MET A 329 8.94 -9.21 17.55
CA MET A 329 8.26 -7.92 17.59
C MET A 329 7.00 -8.01 18.46
N THR A 330 6.69 -6.97 19.22
CA THR A 330 5.42 -6.89 19.94
C THR A 330 4.28 -6.82 18.92
N ASP A 331 3.28 -7.68 19.09
CA ASP A 331 2.11 -7.69 18.23
C ASP A 331 1.35 -6.36 18.42
N PRO A 332 0.96 -5.65 17.33
CA PRO A 332 0.21 -4.41 17.44
C PRO A 332 -1.09 -4.60 18.22
N ASP A 333 -1.46 -3.63 19.05
CA ASP A 333 -2.73 -3.67 19.75
C ASP A 333 -3.86 -3.08 18.87
N PRO A 334 -4.82 -3.89 18.38
CA PRO A 334 -5.91 -3.40 17.55
C PRO A 334 -6.88 -2.47 18.30
N TYR A 335 -6.77 -2.38 19.63
CA TYR A 335 -7.58 -1.50 20.49
C TYR A 335 -6.84 -0.26 20.97
N MET A 336 -5.65 0.04 20.44
CA MET A 336 -4.99 1.31 20.75
C MET A 336 -5.92 2.48 20.44
N LEU A 337 -5.86 3.50 21.30
CA LEU A 337 -6.62 4.72 21.09
C LEU A 337 -6.03 5.45 19.88
N MET A 338 -6.87 5.74 18.90
CA MET A 338 -6.46 6.42 17.67
C MET A 338 -6.50 7.93 17.92
N ASP A 339 -5.54 8.45 18.70
CA ASP A 339 -5.47 9.90 18.96
C ASP A 339 -4.75 10.63 17.81
N HIS A 340 -5.37 11.71 17.34
CA HIS A 340 -4.84 12.59 16.29
C HIS A 340 -3.48 13.22 16.66
N GLY A 341 -3.06 13.17 17.92
CA GLY A 341 -1.77 13.67 18.41
C GLY A 341 -0.69 12.60 18.71
N ALA A 342 -1.05 11.32 18.80
CA ALA A 342 -0.15 10.28 19.33
C ALA A 342 0.62 9.48 18.25
N HIS A 343 0.19 9.54 16.99
CA HIS A 343 0.81 8.82 15.87
C HIS A 343 1.69 9.67 14.95
N GLY A 344 1.78 10.97 15.23
CA GLY A 344 2.75 11.82 14.56
C GLY A 344 4.16 11.42 14.95
N ALA A 345 5.08 11.35 13.98
CA ALA A 345 6.51 11.51 14.23
C ALA A 345 6.70 12.85 14.95
N THR A 346 6.62 12.81 16.28
CA THR A 346 6.76 13.99 17.12
C THR A 346 8.20 14.46 16.99
N ASP A 347 8.38 15.75 16.73
CA ASP A 347 9.68 16.39 16.83
C ASP A 347 10.17 16.28 18.29
N HIS A 348 10.92 15.23 18.57
CA HIS A 348 11.44 14.91 19.91
C HIS A 348 12.37 15.99 20.47
N SER A 349 12.74 17.02 19.69
CA SER A 349 13.58 18.12 20.16
C SER A 349 12.86 19.09 21.10
N LYS A 350 11.53 19.01 21.23
CA LYS A 350 10.71 19.92 22.04
C LYS A 350 9.96 19.28 23.21
N MET A 351 10.23 18.01 23.53
CA MET A 351 9.54 17.32 24.63
C MET A 351 10.27 17.47 25.97
N ASP A 352 9.50 17.76 27.02
CA ASP A 352 9.96 17.79 28.40
C ASP A 352 10.04 16.36 28.96
N HIS A 353 11.24 15.81 28.99
CA HIS A 353 11.51 14.44 29.44
C HIS A 353 11.18 14.18 30.92
N SER A 354 10.89 15.21 31.72
CA SER A 354 10.58 15.05 33.15
C SER A 354 9.14 14.59 33.42
N LYS A 355 8.28 14.57 32.39
CA LYS A 355 6.84 14.26 32.53
C LYS A 355 6.39 12.97 31.84
N MET A 356 7.32 12.20 31.28
CA MET A 356 6.99 10.95 30.59
C MET A 356 6.87 9.77 31.56
N SER A 357 5.88 8.92 31.32
CA SER A 357 5.76 7.61 31.95
C SER A 357 6.85 6.65 31.47
N HIS A 358 7.11 5.60 32.26
CA HIS A 358 8.06 4.55 31.90
C HIS A 358 7.67 3.85 30.59
N GLU A 359 6.38 3.75 30.31
CA GLU A 359 5.82 3.11 29.12
C GLU A 359 6.03 3.96 27.87
N GLU A 360 5.81 5.27 27.94
CA GLU A 360 6.14 6.23 26.87
C GLU A 360 7.65 6.29 26.58
N MET A 361 8.47 6.15 27.62
CA MET A 361 9.93 6.08 27.48
C MET A 361 10.38 4.79 26.77
N MET A 362 9.75 3.66 27.07
CA MET A 362 10.03 2.37 26.39
C MET A 362 9.54 2.37 24.94
N THR A 363 8.39 3.01 24.65
CA THR A 363 7.88 3.21 23.29
C THR A 363 8.79 4.11 22.46
N MET A 364 9.34 5.20 23.04
CA MET A 364 10.36 6.02 22.37
C MET A 364 11.68 5.25 22.13
N MET A 365 12.15 4.47 23.11
CA MET A 365 13.38 3.68 22.96
C MET A 365 13.25 2.54 21.94
N ASN A 366 12.03 2.10 21.64
CA ASN A 366 11.70 1.09 20.64
C ASN A 366 11.12 1.66 19.34
N SER A 367 11.08 2.99 19.19
CA SER A 367 10.57 3.61 17.97
C SER A 367 11.45 3.22 16.78
N PRO A 368 10.87 2.81 15.65
CA PRO A 368 11.62 2.45 14.46
C PRO A 368 12.43 3.66 13.99
N PHE A 369 13.56 3.37 13.36
CA PHE A 369 14.39 4.38 12.70
C PHE A 369 13.55 5.25 11.74
N SER A 370 13.80 6.56 11.73
CA SER A 370 13.09 7.52 10.87
C SER A 370 14.02 8.19 9.85
N VAL A 371 13.46 8.53 8.68
CA VAL A 371 14.10 9.39 7.66
C VAL A 371 14.57 10.76 8.23
N ASP A 372 13.95 11.22 9.32
CA ASP A 372 14.33 12.45 10.03
C ASP A 372 15.72 12.36 10.70
N GLU A 373 16.23 11.14 10.85
CA GLU A 373 17.57 10.86 11.37
C GLU A 373 18.65 10.73 10.29
N LEU A 374 18.27 10.70 9.01
CA LEU A 374 19.19 10.57 7.89
C LEU A 374 19.79 11.91 7.48
N LYS A 375 21.07 11.88 7.18
CA LYS A 375 21.82 13.01 6.64
C LYS A 375 22.48 12.57 5.33
N ALA A 376 22.29 13.36 4.28
CA ALA A 376 22.97 13.15 3.01
C ALA A 376 24.50 13.34 3.18
N LYS A 377 25.31 12.55 2.48
CA LYS A 377 26.78 12.76 2.48
C LYS A 377 27.19 14.07 1.80
N ASN A 378 26.42 14.49 0.80
CA ASN A 378 26.68 15.68 0.00
C ASN A 378 25.61 16.74 0.27
N ASN A 379 25.96 18.01 0.03
CA ASN A 379 24.99 19.10 0.07
C ASN A 379 23.92 18.87 -1.03
N THR A 380 22.65 18.85 -0.64
CA THR A 380 21.50 18.62 -1.52
C THR A 380 20.73 19.90 -1.83
N LYS A 381 21.23 21.07 -1.41
CA LYS A 381 20.59 22.37 -1.62
C LYS A 381 20.28 22.64 -3.09
N LEU A 382 19.03 23.02 -3.35
CA LEU A 382 18.55 23.42 -4.67
C LEU A 382 18.95 24.88 -5.01
N PRO A 383 19.01 25.26 -6.31
CA PRO A 383 19.44 26.60 -6.73
C PRO A 383 18.59 27.73 -6.13
N GLU A 384 19.21 28.69 -5.44
CA GLU A 384 18.49 29.78 -4.73
C GLU A 384 17.66 30.69 -5.63
N LYS A 385 18.04 30.82 -6.91
CA LYS A 385 17.38 31.71 -7.88
C LYS A 385 16.16 31.09 -8.55
N ALA A 386 15.95 29.77 -8.41
CA ALA A 386 14.79 29.12 -9.00
C ALA A 386 13.50 29.55 -8.26
N ALA A 387 12.43 29.79 -9.01
CA ALA A 387 11.13 30.09 -8.42
C ALA A 387 10.64 28.89 -7.61
N ARG A 388 9.90 29.13 -6.52
CA ARG A 388 9.33 28.06 -5.69
C ARG A 388 7.84 27.91 -5.99
N TYR A 389 7.40 26.68 -6.16
CA TYR A 389 6.01 26.32 -6.35
C TYR A 389 5.58 25.31 -5.29
N ASP A 390 4.87 25.82 -4.28
CA ASP A 390 4.43 25.03 -3.13
C ASP A 390 3.02 24.47 -3.41
N ILE A 391 2.85 23.16 -3.28
CA ILE A 391 1.59 22.45 -3.47
C ILE A 391 1.30 21.61 -2.22
N LYS A 392 0.11 21.81 -1.64
CA LYS A 392 -0.39 20.97 -0.55
C LYS A 392 -1.18 19.80 -1.13
N LEU A 393 -0.84 18.59 -0.69
CA LEU A 393 -1.48 17.34 -1.11
C LEU A 393 -2.02 16.63 0.15
N LEU A 394 -3.34 16.59 0.28
CA LEU A 394 -4.06 15.91 1.36
C LEU A 394 -4.25 14.43 0.96
N LEU A 395 -3.61 13.52 1.68
CA LEU A 395 -3.77 12.08 1.51
C LEU A 395 -4.95 11.64 2.37
N GLY A 396 -6.03 11.21 1.73
CA GLY A 396 -7.27 10.81 2.39
C GLY A 396 -7.82 9.51 1.83
N GLY A 397 -8.82 8.97 2.52
CA GLY A 397 -9.49 7.76 2.11
C GLY A 397 -10.70 7.44 2.98
N ASP A 398 -11.39 6.38 2.57
CA ASP A 398 -12.55 5.81 3.24
C ASP A 398 -12.32 4.30 3.32
N MET A 399 -11.98 3.80 4.51
CA MET A 399 -11.71 2.39 4.73
C MET A 399 -12.95 1.52 4.48
N SER A 400 -14.15 2.03 4.80
CA SER A 400 -15.39 1.24 4.73
C SER A 400 -15.79 0.91 3.29
N ARG A 401 -15.62 1.87 2.39
CA ARG A 401 -15.86 1.71 0.94
C ARG A 401 -14.58 1.43 0.16
N TYR A 402 -13.45 1.40 0.85
CA TYR A 402 -12.08 1.20 0.36
C TYR A 402 -11.73 2.10 -0.85
N ILE A 403 -11.83 3.40 -0.62
CA ILE A 403 -11.53 4.47 -1.59
C ILE A 403 -10.36 5.29 -1.09
N TRP A 404 -9.46 5.66 -1.99
CA TRP A 404 -8.26 6.40 -1.66
C TRP A 404 -8.05 7.56 -2.64
N HIS A 405 -7.63 8.72 -2.13
CA HIS A 405 -7.60 9.93 -2.93
C HIS A 405 -6.54 10.94 -2.47
N ILE A 406 -6.20 11.86 -3.37
CA ILE A 406 -5.42 13.06 -3.05
C ILE A 406 -6.35 14.27 -3.17
N ASN A 407 -6.34 15.20 -2.21
CA ASN A 407 -7.18 16.41 -2.22
C ASN A 407 -8.68 16.15 -2.42
N GLY A 408 -9.21 15.07 -1.84
CA GLY A 408 -10.62 14.68 -1.97
C GLY A 408 -11.03 14.20 -3.36
N LYS A 409 -10.06 13.91 -4.26
CA LYS A 409 -10.31 13.46 -5.63
C LYS A 409 -9.48 12.24 -5.99
N ALA A 410 -10.12 11.19 -6.46
CA ALA A 410 -9.46 10.05 -7.08
C ALA A 410 -8.83 10.46 -8.43
N ILE A 411 -7.86 9.68 -8.91
CA ILE A 411 -7.12 10.01 -10.15
C ILE A 411 -8.04 10.21 -11.38
N HIS A 412 -9.16 9.50 -11.46
CA HIS A 412 -10.11 9.62 -12.58
C HIS A 412 -10.83 10.98 -12.61
N GLU A 413 -10.96 11.65 -11.46
CA GLU A 413 -11.60 12.96 -11.32
C GLU A 413 -10.61 14.10 -11.56
N GLU A 414 -9.37 13.92 -11.09
CA GLU A 414 -8.29 14.88 -11.25
C GLU A 414 -6.98 14.15 -11.48
N ARG A 415 -6.65 13.97 -12.76
CA ARG A 415 -5.48 13.20 -13.15
C ARG A 415 -4.17 13.97 -13.01
N THR A 416 -4.15 15.26 -13.32
CA THR A 416 -2.89 15.98 -13.61
C THR A 416 -2.57 17.08 -12.60
N LEU A 417 -1.33 17.08 -12.11
CA LEU A 417 -0.70 18.19 -11.38
C LEU A 417 0.28 18.90 -12.32
N LYS A 418 -0.01 20.15 -12.70
CA LYS A 418 0.86 20.91 -13.61
C LYS A 418 1.97 21.62 -12.84
N ILE A 419 3.19 21.57 -13.38
CA ILE A 419 4.37 22.27 -12.85
C ILE A 419 5.14 22.96 -13.99
N ASN A 420 5.93 23.98 -13.69
CA ASN A 420 6.79 24.60 -14.71
C ASN A 420 8.21 24.05 -14.62
N GLU A 421 8.84 23.95 -15.79
CA GLU A 421 10.24 23.58 -15.89
C GLU A 421 11.14 24.64 -15.24
N GLY A 422 12.13 24.19 -14.46
CA GLY A 422 13.07 25.03 -13.75
C GLY A 422 12.61 25.50 -12.35
N ASP A 423 11.34 25.30 -11.99
CA ASP A 423 10.83 25.62 -10.65
C ASP A 423 11.36 24.62 -9.60
N ILE A 424 11.56 25.08 -8.37
CA ILE A 424 11.62 24.21 -7.19
C ILE A 424 10.19 23.91 -6.78
N VAL A 425 9.76 22.68 -7.05
CA VAL A 425 8.44 22.21 -6.67
C VAL A 425 8.53 21.61 -5.28
N ARG A 426 7.66 22.06 -4.37
CA ARG A 426 7.56 21.55 -3.01
C ARG A 426 6.19 20.94 -2.77
N PHE A 427 6.15 19.68 -2.38
CA PHE A 427 4.93 19.01 -1.96
C PHE A 427 4.88 18.91 -0.44
N SER A 428 3.82 19.45 0.16
CA SER A 428 3.45 19.18 1.55
C SER A 428 2.41 18.06 1.56
N LEU A 429 2.87 16.85 1.84
CA LEU A 429 2.07 15.62 1.93
C LEU A 429 1.46 15.55 3.33
N VAL A 430 0.15 15.80 3.45
CA VAL A 430 -0.57 15.79 4.72
C VAL A 430 -1.43 14.54 4.78
N ASN A 431 -1.11 13.61 5.69
CA ASN A 431 -1.88 12.39 5.86
C ASN A 431 -3.04 12.61 6.83
N GLU A 432 -4.27 12.53 6.32
CA GLU A 432 -5.50 12.67 7.12
C GLU A 432 -6.03 11.31 7.61
N THR A 433 -5.34 10.22 7.30
CA THR A 433 -5.75 8.85 7.57
C THR A 433 -4.94 8.22 8.70
N MET A 434 -5.43 7.07 9.17
CA MET A 434 -4.75 6.22 10.15
C MET A 434 -3.73 5.25 9.53
N MET A 435 -3.56 5.28 8.21
CA MET A 435 -2.68 4.37 7.47
C MET A 435 -1.40 5.07 7.06
N HIS A 436 -0.29 4.33 7.02
CA HIS A 436 0.93 4.80 6.36
C HIS A 436 0.71 4.87 4.84
N HIS A 437 1.30 5.87 4.19
CA HIS A 437 1.29 6.00 2.72
C HIS A 437 2.71 6.22 2.19
N PRO A 438 3.31 5.24 1.47
CA PRO A 438 4.59 5.44 0.81
C PRO A 438 4.37 6.20 -0.49
N ILE A 439 4.70 7.48 -0.55
CA ILE A 439 4.51 8.29 -1.75
C ILE A 439 5.76 8.22 -2.63
N HIS A 440 5.58 7.75 -3.87
CA HIS A 440 6.62 7.65 -4.89
C HIS A 440 6.39 8.68 -6.00
N LEU A 441 7.47 9.33 -6.45
CA LEU A 441 7.49 10.20 -7.62
C LEU A 441 8.43 9.63 -8.68
N HIS A 442 7.90 9.35 -9.86
CA HIS A 442 8.67 8.87 -11.00
C HIS A 442 9.62 9.94 -11.55
N GLY A 443 10.71 9.51 -12.18
CA GLY A 443 11.62 10.36 -12.95
C GLY A 443 12.39 11.41 -12.16
N HIS A 444 12.28 11.42 -10.82
CA HIS A 444 12.92 12.42 -9.96
C HIS A 444 13.46 11.78 -8.69
N PHE A 445 14.53 12.39 -8.18
CA PHE A 445 14.80 12.35 -6.75
C PHE A 445 14.35 13.66 -6.11
N PHE A 446 13.85 13.58 -4.89
CA PHE A 446 13.47 14.73 -4.09
C PHE A 446 14.21 14.73 -2.76
N ARG A 447 14.38 15.93 -2.20
CA ARG A 447 14.85 16.13 -0.83
C ARG A 447 13.71 15.87 0.11
N VAL A 448 13.90 15.01 1.10
CA VAL A 448 12.97 14.89 2.24
C VAL A 448 13.41 15.86 3.32
N LEU A 449 12.71 17.00 3.43
CA LEU A 449 13.13 18.08 4.32
C LEU A 449 13.10 17.63 5.77
N ASN A 450 14.23 17.76 6.45
CA ASN A 450 14.43 17.38 7.84
C ASN A 450 15.38 18.35 8.55
N LYS A 451 15.75 18.04 9.81
CA LYS A 451 16.61 18.89 10.66
C LYS A 451 18.00 19.21 10.09
N PHE A 452 18.45 18.49 9.06
CA PHE A 452 19.78 18.69 8.46
C PHE A 452 19.80 19.71 7.31
N ASN A 453 18.67 20.34 6.98
CA ASN A 453 18.56 21.45 6.01
C ASN A 453 19.25 21.14 4.67
N ASP A 454 20.37 21.80 4.38
CA ASP A 454 21.19 21.62 3.16
C ASP A 454 21.72 20.19 2.98
N PHE A 455 21.62 19.34 3.99
CA PHE A 455 21.99 17.92 3.94
C PHE A 455 20.80 16.98 4.18
N SER A 456 19.57 17.44 3.93
CA SER A 456 18.41 16.55 3.88
C SER A 456 18.61 15.45 2.83
N PRO A 457 18.21 14.20 3.12
CA PRO A 457 18.44 13.05 2.24
C PRO A 457 17.68 13.17 0.92
N MET A 458 18.28 12.63 -0.14
CA MET A 458 17.62 12.44 -1.42
C MET A 458 16.93 11.08 -1.43
N LYS A 459 15.68 11.05 -1.86
CA LYS A 459 14.86 9.85 -1.97
C LYS A 459 13.98 9.93 -3.22
N HIS A 460 13.37 8.81 -3.60
CA HIS A 460 12.33 8.76 -4.63
C HIS A 460 11.01 8.21 -4.09
N THR A 461 11.03 7.57 -2.92
CA THR A 461 9.85 7.12 -2.18
C THR A 461 9.90 7.70 -0.78
N VAL A 462 8.79 8.13 -0.18
CA VAL A 462 8.80 8.58 1.23
C VAL A 462 7.56 8.10 1.96
N ASP A 463 7.76 7.48 3.11
CA ASP A 463 6.64 7.16 4.00
C ASP A 463 6.04 8.43 4.61
N VAL A 464 4.72 8.53 4.56
CA VAL A 464 3.94 9.56 5.26
C VAL A 464 3.13 8.87 6.37
N PRO A 465 3.63 8.88 7.62
CA PRO A 465 2.95 8.26 8.75
C PRO A 465 1.54 8.81 9.00
N PRO A 466 0.69 8.06 9.72
CA PRO A 466 -0.65 8.50 10.12
C PRO A 466 -0.65 9.88 10.77
N HIS A 467 -1.61 10.73 10.40
CA HIS A 467 -1.78 12.09 10.95
C HIS A 467 -0.50 12.96 10.96
N SER A 468 0.43 12.68 10.05
CA SER A 468 1.67 13.43 9.94
C SER A 468 1.72 14.27 8.67
N THR A 469 2.69 15.18 8.61
CA THR A 469 3.03 15.89 7.38
C THR A 469 4.48 15.60 7.01
N ARG A 470 4.71 15.27 5.74
CA ARG A 470 6.03 15.16 5.14
C ARG A 470 6.17 16.21 4.05
N THR A 471 7.28 16.94 4.06
CA THR A 471 7.56 17.93 3.01
C THR A 471 8.72 17.44 2.17
N ILE A 472 8.48 17.36 0.86
CA ILE A 472 9.51 17.04 -0.13
C ILE A 472 9.68 18.20 -1.10
N GLU A 473 10.89 18.40 -1.60
CA GLU A 473 11.14 19.36 -2.68
C GLU A 473 12.11 18.80 -3.73
N PHE A 474 11.86 19.13 -4.99
CA PHE A 474 12.72 18.75 -6.12
C PHE A 474 12.81 19.90 -7.11
N LEU A 475 13.88 19.91 -7.90
CA LEU A 475 13.98 20.80 -9.05
C LEU A 475 13.23 20.16 -10.21
N ALA A 476 12.33 20.91 -10.85
CA ALA A 476 11.61 20.45 -12.04
C ALA A 476 12.53 20.50 -13.27
N ASN A 477 13.43 19.53 -13.42
CA ASN A 477 14.45 19.49 -14.47
C ASN A 477 14.38 18.23 -15.37
N GLU A 478 13.31 17.46 -15.31
CA GLU A 478 13.10 16.25 -16.11
C GLU A 478 11.78 16.39 -16.89
N PRO A 479 11.74 17.18 -18.00
CA PRO A 479 10.51 17.47 -18.73
C PRO A 479 9.78 16.22 -19.19
N GLY A 480 8.52 16.07 -18.79
CA GLY A 480 7.74 14.88 -19.08
C GLY A 480 6.38 14.83 -18.39
N GLU A 481 5.78 13.64 -18.44
CA GLU A 481 4.64 13.25 -17.62
C GLU A 481 5.07 12.09 -16.73
N TRP A 482 4.94 12.27 -15.42
CA TRP A 482 5.49 11.39 -14.39
C TRP A 482 4.43 11.05 -13.37
N MET A 483 4.33 9.78 -12.99
CA MET A 483 3.34 9.39 -11.99
C MET A 483 3.82 9.77 -10.58
N LEU A 484 2.87 10.23 -9.75
CA LEU A 484 3.00 10.46 -8.32
C LEU A 484 1.91 9.65 -7.65
N HIS A 485 2.26 8.63 -6.87
CA HIS A 485 1.26 7.75 -6.28
C HIS A 485 1.68 7.15 -4.95
N CYS A 486 0.69 6.67 -4.19
CA CYS A 486 0.92 5.78 -3.07
C CYS A 486 1.41 4.42 -3.59
N HIS A 487 2.44 3.86 -2.96
CA HIS A 487 3.00 2.58 -3.35
C HIS A 487 2.38 1.39 -2.60
N ASN A 488 1.37 1.63 -1.77
CA ASN A 488 0.39 0.59 -1.50
C ASN A 488 -0.43 0.38 -2.79
N LEU A 489 -0.24 -0.79 -3.42
CA LEU A 489 -0.80 -1.15 -4.72
C LEU A 489 -2.31 -0.96 -4.78
N TYR A 490 -3.02 -1.33 -3.72
CA TYR A 490 -4.47 -1.25 -3.67
C TYR A 490 -4.95 0.19 -3.43
N HIS A 491 -4.18 1.03 -2.72
CA HIS A 491 -4.45 2.47 -2.61
C HIS A 491 -4.28 3.19 -3.96
N MET A 492 -3.21 2.87 -4.70
CA MET A 492 -3.02 3.39 -6.05
C MET A 492 -4.18 2.98 -6.96
N LYS A 493 -4.51 1.68 -6.97
CA LYS A 493 -5.52 1.11 -7.87
C LYS A 493 -6.92 1.67 -7.65
N THR A 494 -7.21 2.17 -6.45
CA THR A 494 -8.51 2.73 -6.07
C THR A 494 -8.55 4.25 -6.03
N GLY A 495 -7.43 4.94 -6.32
CA GLY A 495 -7.46 6.36 -6.69
C GLY A 495 -6.34 7.27 -6.15
N MET A 496 -5.47 6.81 -5.24
CA MET A 496 -4.42 7.67 -4.64
C MET A 496 -3.21 7.85 -5.56
N ALA A 497 -3.44 8.54 -6.67
CA ALA A 497 -2.44 8.81 -7.69
C ALA A 497 -2.72 10.11 -8.43
N ARG A 498 -1.66 10.65 -9.05
CA ARG A 498 -1.64 11.81 -9.93
C ARG A 498 -0.57 11.63 -11.01
N VAL A 499 -0.65 12.44 -12.05
CA VAL A 499 0.38 12.62 -13.07
C VAL A 499 0.93 14.03 -12.96
N VAL A 500 2.18 14.16 -12.54
CA VAL A 500 2.94 15.40 -12.59
C VAL A 500 3.30 15.69 -14.05
N LYS A 501 2.74 16.77 -14.59
CA LYS A 501 2.93 17.18 -15.99
C LYS A 501 3.65 18.52 -16.07
N TYR A 502 4.76 18.53 -16.80
CA TYR A 502 5.45 19.76 -17.13
C TYR A 502 4.62 20.59 -18.11
N SER A 503 4.41 21.87 -17.80
CA SER A 503 3.67 22.81 -18.66
C SER A 503 4.30 22.99 -20.04
N SER A 504 5.63 22.84 -20.14
CA SER A 504 6.38 22.88 -21.40
C SER A 504 6.29 21.59 -22.23
N PHE A 505 5.83 20.49 -21.62
CA PHE A 505 5.86 19.17 -22.25
C PHE A 505 4.56 18.85 -22.99
N SER A 506 4.71 18.36 -24.22
CA SER A 506 3.62 17.77 -25.00
C SER A 506 3.99 16.33 -25.36
N PRO A 507 3.13 15.34 -25.08
CA PRO A 507 3.38 13.96 -25.47
C PRO A 507 3.44 13.84 -27.00
N THR A 508 4.14 12.82 -27.49
CA THR A 508 4.11 12.49 -28.92
C THR A 508 2.68 12.11 -29.33
N ARG A 509 2.37 12.18 -30.64
CA ARG A 509 1.04 11.78 -31.16
C ARG A 509 0.66 10.35 -30.72
N GLU A 510 1.61 9.42 -30.78
CA GLU A 510 1.43 8.03 -30.34
C GLU A 510 1.00 7.96 -28.86
N ILE A 511 1.72 8.66 -27.97
CA ILE A 511 1.42 8.68 -26.54
C ILE A 511 0.08 9.39 -26.27
N ALA A 512 -0.19 10.49 -26.95
CA ALA A 512 -1.46 11.21 -26.82
C ALA A 512 -2.68 10.37 -27.26
N GLU A 513 -2.52 9.48 -28.24
CA GLU A 513 -3.59 8.57 -28.66
C GLU A 513 -3.84 7.48 -27.60
N ILE A 514 -2.81 6.84 -27.04
CA ILE A 514 -3.02 5.82 -26.01
C ILE A 514 -3.59 6.42 -24.71
N GLN A 515 -3.22 7.66 -24.36
CA GLN A 515 -3.75 8.35 -23.17
C GLN A 515 -5.28 8.47 -23.15
N LYS A 516 -5.94 8.47 -24.32
CA LYS A 516 -7.41 8.49 -24.42
C LYS A 516 -8.05 7.20 -23.93
N HIS A 517 -7.27 6.13 -23.80
CA HIS A 517 -7.68 4.81 -23.35
C HIS A 517 -7.06 4.46 -21.99
N ASP A 518 -6.55 5.47 -21.27
CA ASP A 518 -5.99 5.27 -19.93
C ASP A 518 -7.07 4.72 -18.99
N PRO A 519 -6.90 3.50 -18.44
CA PRO A 519 -7.88 2.91 -17.54
C PRO A 519 -8.08 3.75 -16.26
N HIS A 520 -7.12 4.59 -15.89
CA HIS A 520 -7.23 5.50 -14.75
C HIS A 520 -8.21 6.65 -14.98
N LEU A 521 -8.72 6.86 -16.21
CA LEU A 521 -9.79 7.83 -16.51
C LEU A 521 -11.19 7.29 -16.20
N HIS A 522 -11.30 6.05 -15.75
CA HIS A 522 -12.58 5.39 -15.53
C HIS A 522 -12.77 5.03 -14.06
N ASP A 523 -13.96 5.35 -13.55
CA ASP A 523 -14.39 4.86 -12.24
C ASP A 523 -14.98 3.45 -12.38
N HIS A 524 -14.38 2.49 -11.67
CA HIS A 524 -14.78 1.09 -11.73
C HIS A 524 -16.00 0.84 -10.83
N THR A 525 -16.95 0.05 -11.33
CA THR A 525 -18.11 -0.37 -10.55
C THR A 525 -17.84 -1.70 -9.86
N TYR A 526 -18.06 -1.74 -8.56
CA TYR A 526 -17.92 -2.93 -7.72
C TYR A 526 -19.29 -3.38 -7.23
N TYR A 527 -19.48 -4.68 -7.11
CA TYR A 527 -20.74 -5.27 -6.70
C TYR A 527 -20.59 -5.97 -5.36
N TYR A 528 -21.62 -5.82 -4.53
CA TYR A 528 -21.80 -6.53 -3.28
C TYR A 528 -23.22 -7.09 -3.25
N GLY A 529 -23.35 -8.35 -2.83
CA GLY A 529 -24.64 -8.99 -2.60
C GLY A 529 -24.70 -9.62 -1.22
N MET A 530 -25.87 -9.59 -0.60
CA MET A 530 -26.19 -10.37 0.57
C MET A 530 -27.58 -10.98 0.39
N ILE A 531 -27.69 -12.27 0.66
CA ILE A 531 -28.96 -12.98 0.71
C ILE A 531 -29.10 -13.58 2.09
N GLU A 532 -30.27 -13.41 2.67
CA GLU A 532 -30.65 -13.97 3.95
C GLU A 532 -31.96 -14.74 3.81
N ALA A 533 -31.97 -15.94 4.38
CA ALA A 533 -33.15 -16.79 4.46
C ALA A 533 -33.30 -17.33 5.88
N ALA A 534 -34.39 -16.93 6.54
CA ALA A 534 -34.80 -17.36 7.86
C ALA A 534 -36.22 -17.93 7.84
N SER A 535 -36.57 -18.70 8.88
CA SER A 535 -37.90 -19.32 9.00
C SER A 535 -39.06 -18.33 9.13
N ASN A 536 -38.78 -17.03 9.29
CA ASN A 536 -39.75 -15.96 9.43
C ASN A 536 -39.45 -14.75 8.52
N HIS A 537 -38.41 -14.80 7.68
CA HIS A 537 -37.94 -13.64 6.92
C HIS A 537 -37.03 -14.07 5.77
N VAL A 538 -37.14 -13.43 4.61
CA VAL A 538 -36.18 -13.56 3.52
C VAL A 538 -35.83 -12.15 3.05
N GLN A 539 -34.55 -11.89 2.84
CA GLN A 539 -34.05 -10.60 2.38
C GLN A 539 -32.92 -10.77 1.37
N GLY A 540 -32.87 -9.86 0.42
CA GLY A 540 -31.74 -9.66 -0.48
C GLY A 540 -31.32 -8.21 -0.45
N LYS A 541 -30.02 -7.95 -0.29
CA LYS A 541 -29.39 -6.66 -0.49
C LYS A 541 -28.40 -6.76 -1.65
N PHE A 542 -28.47 -5.81 -2.58
CA PHE A 542 -27.54 -5.69 -3.69
C PHE A 542 -27.05 -4.25 -3.75
N ARG A 543 -25.74 -4.07 -3.91
CA ARG A 543 -25.11 -2.77 -4.06
C ARG A 543 -24.21 -2.77 -5.28
N ALA A 544 -24.33 -1.75 -6.12
CA ALA A 544 -23.32 -1.36 -7.09
C ALA A 544 -22.66 -0.06 -6.62
N SER A 545 -21.35 -0.10 -6.39
CA SER A 545 -20.59 1.01 -5.79
C SER A 545 -19.49 1.51 -6.73
N ARG A 546 -19.38 2.84 -6.80
CA ARG A 546 -18.34 3.63 -7.47
C ARG A 546 -17.65 4.51 -6.42
N THR A 547 -16.74 5.40 -6.80
CA THR A 547 -15.99 6.22 -5.84
C THR A 547 -16.91 7.11 -4.99
N TRP A 548 -17.90 7.77 -5.58
CA TRP A 548 -18.80 8.66 -4.83
C TRP A 548 -20.27 8.25 -4.89
N ASP A 549 -20.60 7.23 -5.67
CA ASP A 549 -21.99 6.85 -5.92
C ASP A 549 -22.25 5.39 -5.58
N GLU A 550 -23.41 5.11 -4.98
CA GLU A 550 -23.89 3.75 -4.74
C GLU A 550 -25.34 3.59 -5.21
N LEU A 551 -25.63 2.44 -5.77
CA LEU A 551 -26.98 1.99 -6.09
C LEU A 551 -27.31 0.80 -5.21
N ASP A 552 -28.23 0.99 -4.27
CA ASP A 552 -28.69 -0.01 -3.33
C ASP A 552 -30.07 -0.54 -3.74
N LEU A 553 -30.23 -1.85 -3.71
CA LEU A 553 -31.51 -2.55 -3.83
C LEU A 553 -31.65 -3.47 -2.61
N ARG A 554 -32.64 -3.23 -1.78
CA ARG A 554 -33.08 -4.12 -0.69
C ARG A 554 -34.46 -4.66 -1.06
N ILE A 555 -34.64 -5.97 -0.97
CA ILE A 555 -35.92 -6.65 -1.16
C ILE A 555 -36.12 -7.58 0.03
N GLU A 556 -37.31 -7.60 0.60
CA GLU A 556 -37.64 -8.49 1.71
C GLU A 556 -39.08 -8.99 1.67
N THR A 557 -39.31 -10.13 2.32
CA THR A 557 -40.64 -10.72 2.49
C THR A 557 -41.14 -10.52 3.91
N ARG A 558 -42.43 -10.20 4.06
CA ARG A 558 -43.10 -10.24 5.37
C ARG A 558 -43.21 -11.67 5.90
N GLN A 559 -43.40 -11.77 7.23
CA GLN A 559 -43.35 -12.99 8.06
C GLN A 559 -44.22 -14.18 7.64
N ASP A 560 -45.15 -14.03 6.70
CA ASP A 560 -46.08 -15.09 6.27
C ASP A 560 -45.67 -15.81 4.97
N PHE A 561 -44.46 -15.54 4.45
CA PHE A 561 -43.96 -16.03 3.14
C PHE A 561 -44.89 -15.73 1.95
N LYS A 562 -45.93 -14.90 2.14
CA LYS A 562 -46.71 -14.39 1.02
C LYS A 562 -45.88 -13.31 0.37
N TRP A 563 -45.77 -13.36 -0.95
CA TRP A 563 -45.09 -12.35 -1.77
C TRP A 563 -45.86 -11.02 -1.75
N ASN A 564 -45.88 -10.34 -0.61
CA ASN A 564 -46.13 -8.90 -0.49
C ASN A 564 -44.74 -8.29 -0.25
N GLY A 565 -43.95 -8.17 -1.32
CA GLY A 565 -42.55 -7.75 -1.22
C GLY A 565 -42.45 -6.30 -0.75
N GLU A 566 -41.61 -6.07 0.26
CA GLU A 566 -41.19 -4.73 0.68
C GLU A 566 -39.76 -4.52 0.21
N GLY A 567 -39.36 -3.26 0.04
CA GLY A 567 -38.02 -3.01 -0.46
C GLY A 567 -37.70 -1.55 -0.68
N ASP A 568 -36.41 -1.31 -0.82
CA ASP A 568 -35.83 0.00 -1.05
C ASP A 568 -34.96 -0.05 -2.31
N PHE A 569 -35.08 0.97 -3.15
CA PHE A 569 -34.16 1.20 -4.26
C PHE A 569 -33.61 2.61 -4.14
N PHE A 570 -32.35 2.73 -3.75
CA PHE A 570 -31.70 4.00 -3.43
C PHE A 570 -30.48 4.26 -4.30
N PHE A 571 -30.41 5.45 -4.87
CA PHE A 571 -29.18 6.06 -5.33
C PHE A 571 -28.61 6.93 -4.20
N ARG A 572 -27.34 6.69 -3.85
CA ARG A 572 -26.61 7.45 -2.83
C ARG A 572 -25.45 8.19 -3.46
N HIS A 573 -25.32 9.48 -3.16
CA HIS A 573 -24.16 10.29 -3.54
C HIS A 573 -23.42 10.75 -2.28
N TRP A 574 -22.21 10.25 -2.09
CA TRP A 574 -21.32 10.54 -0.96
C TRP A 574 -20.52 11.82 -1.20
N THR A 575 -20.53 12.74 -0.23
CA THR A 575 -19.73 13.97 -0.29
C THR A 575 -18.58 13.95 0.72
N SER A 576 -18.54 12.92 1.57
CA SER A 576 -17.49 12.64 2.55
C SER A 576 -17.62 11.18 2.99
N GLN A 577 -16.66 10.69 3.78
CA GLN A 577 -16.74 9.35 4.40
C GLN A 577 -17.96 9.14 5.33
N PHE A 578 -18.62 10.20 5.80
CA PHE A 578 -19.72 10.09 6.77
C PHE A 578 -21.06 10.61 6.29
N PHE A 579 -21.14 11.28 5.14
CA PHE A 579 -22.36 11.95 4.69
C PHE A 579 -22.66 11.62 3.22
N ASN A 580 -23.93 11.29 2.95
CA ASN A 580 -24.44 11.08 1.60
C ASN A 580 -25.84 11.67 1.42
N PHE A 581 -26.17 12.05 0.19
CA PHE A 581 -27.54 12.31 -0.23
C PHE A 581 -28.18 11.03 -0.74
N ILE A 582 -29.47 10.84 -0.50
CA ILE A 582 -30.24 9.65 -0.88
C ILE A 582 -31.42 10.09 -1.75
N PHE A 583 -31.61 9.42 -2.88
CA PHE A 583 -32.78 9.56 -3.75
C PHE A 583 -33.24 8.19 -4.19
N GLY A 584 -34.55 7.94 -4.23
CA GLY A 584 -35.02 6.64 -4.68
C GLY A 584 -36.49 6.38 -4.46
N ALA A 585 -36.82 5.10 -4.33
CA ALA A 585 -38.17 4.64 -4.06
C ALA A 585 -38.15 3.60 -2.93
N THR A 586 -39.24 3.55 -2.18
CA THR A 586 -39.50 2.54 -1.15
C THR A 586 -40.86 1.91 -1.46
N ASN A 587 -40.96 0.59 -1.32
CA ASN A 587 -42.23 -0.13 -1.30
C ASN A 587 -42.45 -0.64 0.12
N PHE A 588 -43.49 -0.12 0.77
CA PHE A 588 -43.86 -0.49 2.12
C PHE A 588 -45.38 -0.57 2.24
N ASP A 589 -45.89 -1.63 2.86
CA ASP A 589 -47.33 -1.90 2.98
C ASP A 589 -48.11 -1.83 1.65
N LYS A 590 -47.47 -2.27 0.55
CA LYS A 590 -47.97 -2.22 -0.84
C LYS A 590 -48.12 -0.83 -1.44
N GLU A 591 -47.55 0.18 -0.82
CA GLU A 591 -47.45 1.52 -1.38
C GLU A 591 -46.04 1.81 -1.88
N GLU A 592 -45.94 2.22 -3.14
CA GLU A 592 -44.71 2.72 -3.72
C GLU A 592 -44.61 4.23 -3.47
N ARG A 593 -43.53 4.66 -2.84
CA ARG A 593 -43.29 6.07 -2.52
C ARG A 593 -41.93 6.50 -3.00
N ALA A 594 -41.88 7.67 -3.63
CA ALA A 594 -40.61 8.30 -3.96
C ALA A 594 -40.04 8.95 -2.69
N VAL A 595 -38.74 8.77 -2.44
CA VAL A 595 -38.07 9.28 -1.25
C VAL A 595 -36.83 10.09 -1.62
N ALA A 596 -36.57 11.12 -0.83
CA ALA A 596 -35.33 11.88 -0.86
C ALA A 596 -34.89 12.19 0.57
N GLY A 597 -33.58 12.28 0.79
CA GLY A 597 -33.05 12.54 2.12
C GLY A 597 -31.54 12.48 2.17
N PHE A 598 -31.02 12.18 3.35
CA PHE A 598 -29.58 12.09 3.58
C PHE A 598 -29.23 10.98 4.56
N GLY A 599 -28.06 10.40 4.35
CA GLY A 599 -27.41 9.47 5.26
C GLY A 599 -26.29 10.15 6.03
N TYR A 600 -26.16 9.83 7.32
CA TYR A 600 -25.04 10.26 8.14
C TYR A 600 -24.58 9.17 9.11
N THR A 601 -23.27 8.98 9.24
CA THR A 601 -22.69 8.10 10.27
C THR A 601 -22.47 8.91 11.54
N LEU A 602 -23.27 8.63 12.56
CA LEU A 602 -23.18 9.20 13.91
C LEU A 602 -22.05 8.54 14.72
N PRO A 603 -21.61 9.17 15.83
CA PRO A 603 -20.78 8.51 16.84
C PRO A 603 -21.28 7.11 17.17
N MET A 604 -20.37 6.23 17.57
CA MET A 604 -20.62 4.81 17.79
C MET A 604 -20.87 4.01 16.50
N LEU A 605 -20.42 4.54 15.36
CA LEU A 605 -20.60 3.94 14.03
C LEU A 605 -22.08 3.63 13.70
N VAL A 606 -23.01 4.42 14.25
CA VAL A 606 -24.44 4.27 13.96
C VAL A 606 -24.71 4.90 12.61
N LYS A 607 -25.10 4.08 11.62
CA LYS A 607 -25.52 4.57 10.32
C LYS A 607 -26.96 5.09 10.44
N THR A 608 -27.20 6.29 9.95
CA THR A 608 -28.51 6.93 10.04
C THR A 608 -28.97 7.37 8.67
N ASN A 609 -30.21 7.05 8.28
CA ASN A 609 -30.85 7.65 7.11
C ASN A 609 -32.05 8.48 7.58
N LEU A 610 -32.14 9.74 7.17
CA LEU A 610 -33.34 10.56 7.32
C LEU A 610 -33.94 10.79 5.93
N LEU A 611 -35.17 10.34 5.74
CA LEU A 611 -35.87 10.32 4.45
C LEU A 611 -37.22 11.02 4.57
N LEU A 612 -37.61 11.71 3.50
CA LEU A 612 -38.93 12.29 3.30
C LEU A 612 -39.54 11.69 2.04
N ASP A 613 -40.77 11.18 2.15
CA ASP A 613 -41.50 10.66 1.00
C ASP A 613 -42.34 11.72 0.28
N ASN A 614 -42.86 11.38 -0.91
CA ASN A 614 -43.72 12.23 -1.73
C ASN A 614 -45.09 12.54 -1.11
N HIS A 615 -45.46 11.90 0.01
CA HIS A 615 -46.64 12.23 0.82
C HIS A 615 -46.30 13.12 2.03
N GLY A 616 -45.03 13.54 2.16
CA GLY A 616 -44.56 14.37 3.26
C GLY A 616 -44.33 13.59 4.56
N LYS A 617 -44.27 12.26 4.51
CA LYS A 617 -43.99 11.42 5.69
C LYS A 617 -42.49 11.25 5.88
N LEU A 618 -42.08 11.33 7.14
CA LEU A 618 -40.69 11.14 7.55
C LEU A 618 -40.40 9.67 7.85
N ARG A 619 -39.21 9.24 7.47
CA ARG A 619 -38.61 7.96 7.86
C ARG A 619 -37.21 8.19 8.44
N LEU A 620 -36.92 7.56 9.57
CA LEU A 620 -35.60 7.55 10.20
C LEU A 620 -35.15 6.11 10.37
N ASP A 621 -34.04 5.75 9.74
CA ASP A 621 -33.40 4.44 9.91
C ASP A 621 -32.15 4.59 10.78
N LEU A 622 -31.97 3.68 11.74
CA LEU A 622 -30.77 3.56 12.57
C LEU A 622 -30.25 2.12 12.48
N GLU A 623 -29.03 1.95 11.98
CA GLU A 623 -28.35 0.66 11.88
C GLU A 623 -27.06 0.68 12.72
N LYS A 624 -26.86 -0.36 13.54
CA LYS A 624 -25.58 -0.61 14.22
C LYS A 624 -25.27 -2.11 14.29
N LYS A 625 -24.03 -2.45 13.94
CA LYS A 625 -23.44 -3.77 14.19
C LYS A 625 -22.68 -3.78 15.52
N PHE A 626 -22.90 -4.82 16.32
CA PHE A 626 -22.20 -5.12 17.55
C PHE A 626 -21.41 -6.41 17.37
N GLN A 627 -20.08 -6.30 17.30
CA GLN A 627 -19.20 -7.46 17.17
C GLN A 627 -18.88 -8.02 18.56
N TRP A 628 -19.65 -9.00 19.03
CA TRP A 628 -19.50 -9.53 20.40
C TRP A 628 -18.22 -10.33 20.58
N THR A 629 -17.91 -11.22 19.62
CA THR A 629 -16.65 -11.99 19.53
C THR A 629 -16.17 -11.95 18.08
N LYS A 630 -15.07 -12.63 17.72
CA LYS A 630 -14.70 -12.80 16.29
C LYS A 630 -15.81 -13.43 15.45
N TYR A 631 -16.59 -14.33 16.03
CA TYR A 631 -17.58 -15.14 15.29
C TYR A 631 -19.02 -14.71 15.59
N LEU A 632 -19.29 -14.11 16.75
CA LEU A 632 -20.64 -13.71 17.15
C LEU A 632 -20.85 -12.21 16.97
N PHE A 633 -21.92 -11.83 16.30
CA PHE A 633 -22.31 -10.44 16.11
C PHE A 633 -23.83 -10.26 16.17
N THR A 634 -24.24 -9.01 16.37
CA THR A 634 -25.62 -8.56 16.28
C THR A 634 -25.71 -7.36 15.37
N ASP A 635 -26.55 -7.42 14.34
CA ASP A 635 -27.01 -6.23 13.64
C ASP A 635 -28.34 -5.80 14.27
N ALA A 636 -28.43 -4.52 14.60
CA ALA A 636 -29.65 -3.91 15.11
C ALA A 636 -30.08 -2.80 14.16
N ASP A 637 -31.26 -2.98 13.58
CA ASP A 637 -31.92 -2.05 12.68
C ASP A 637 -33.21 -1.56 13.34
N VAL A 638 -33.36 -0.23 13.43
CA VAL A 638 -34.55 0.43 13.97
C VAL A 638 -35.06 1.41 12.94
N THR A 639 -36.31 1.24 12.52
CA THR A 639 -36.95 2.10 11.53
C THR A 639 -38.17 2.80 12.12
N PHE A 640 -38.14 4.13 12.13
CA PHE A 640 -39.27 4.96 12.51
C PHE A 640 -39.93 5.50 11.24
N ARG A 641 -41.25 5.30 11.07
CA ARG A 641 -42.04 5.85 9.96
C ARG A 641 -43.21 6.64 10.52
N ASP A 642 -43.41 7.87 10.02
CA ASP A 642 -44.56 8.69 10.45
C ASP A 642 -45.89 7.99 10.13
N GLY A 643 -46.72 7.79 11.16
CA GLY A 643 -48.01 7.11 11.07
C GLY A 643 -47.98 5.58 11.20
N HIS A 644 -46.82 4.98 11.50
CA HIS A 644 -46.67 3.54 11.71
C HIS A 644 -45.97 3.25 13.06
N ASN A 645 -46.04 1.99 13.51
CA ASN A 645 -45.25 1.53 14.65
C ASN A 645 -43.76 1.55 14.31
N THR A 646 -42.92 1.61 15.34
CA THR A 646 -41.47 1.49 15.16
C THR A 646 -41.11 0.04 14.86
N GLU A 647 -40.48 -0.19 13.72
CA GLU A 647 -40.02 -1.51 13.30
C GLU A 647 -38.64 -1.80 13.92
N PHE A 648 -38.51 -2.99 14.49
CA PHE A 648 -37.25 -3.51 15.02
C PHE A 648 -36.88 -4.78 14.28
N GLU A 649 -35.65 -4.82 13.76
CA GLU A 649 -35.03 -6.02 13.23
C GLU A 649 -33.67 -6.20 13.92
N ILE A 650 -33.51 -7.32 14.62
CA ILE A 650 -32.29 -7.65 15.34
C ILE A 650 -31.82 -9.03 14.90
N SER A 651 -30.56 -9.11 14.50
CA SER A 651 -29.89 -10.38 14.21
C SER A 651 -29.00 -10.80 15.39
N TRP A 652 -28.91 -12.09 15.66
CA TRP A 652 -27.86 -12.67 16.49
C TRP A 652 -27.24 -13.83 15.74
N MET A 653 -26.03 -13.60 15.23
CA MET A 653 -25.45 -14.37 14.14
C MET A 653 -24.10 -14.94 14.57
N TYR A 654 -23.86 -16.20 14.19
CA TYR A 654 -22.55 -16.83 14.21
C TYR A 654 -22.00 -16.89 12.78
N ALA A 655 -20.90 -16.20 12.52
CA ALA A 655 -20.14 -16.24 11.26
C ALA A 655 -18.95 -17.19 11.41
N ALA A 656 -18.91 -18.27 10.62
CA ALA A 656 -17.76 -19.16 10.58
C ALA A 656 -16.61 -18.57 9.74
N ASP A 657 -16.97 -17.81 8.71
CA ASP A 657 -16.10 -17.03 7.85
C ASP A 657 -16.80 -15.68 7.54
N TRP A 658 -16.19 -14.85 6.70
CA TRP A 658 -16.77 -13.55 6.34
C TRP A 658 -18.10 -13.67 5.59
N ASN A 659 -18.22 -14.68 4.72
CA ASN A 659 -19.30 -14.79 3.76
C ASN A 659 -20.52 -15.49 4.34
N THR A 660 -20.34 -16.39 5.31
CA THR A 660 -21.40 -17.27 5.81
C THR A 660 -21.69 -17.02 7.29
N SER A 661 -22.97 -16.81 7.61
CA SER A 661 -23.42 -16.77 9.00
C SER A 661 -24.77 -17.44 9.21
N ALA A 662 -25.01 -17.95 10.40
CA ALA A 662 -26.26 -18.60 10.79
C ALA A 662 -26.65 -18.24 12.23
N GLY A 663 -27.94 -18.19 12.53
CA GLY A 663 -28.40 -17.70 13.83
C GLY A 663 -29.85 -17.21 13.84
N PHE A 664 -30.17 -16.39 14.82
CA PHE A 664 -31.54 -15.98 15.12
C PHE A 664 -31.85 -14.58 14.60
N LYS A 665 -33.07 -14.41 14.11
CA LYS A 665 -33.62 -13.17 13.59
C LYS A 665 -34.87 -12.82 14.36
N PHE A 666 -34.81 -11.68 15.03
CA PHE A 666 -35.88 -11.13 15.85
C PHE A 666 -36.47 -9.96 15.07
N THR A 667 -37.77 -10.03 14.83
CA THR A 667 -38.56 -8.95 14.22
C THR A 667 -39.66 -8.57 15.23
N GLU A 668 -40.41 -7.49 14.99
CA GLU A 668 -41.44 -6.98 15.91
C GLU A 668 -42.38 -8.09 16.44
N ASP A 669 -42.82 -8.99 15.55
CA ASP A 669 -43.83 -10.01 15.87
C ASP A 669 -43.33 -11.48 15.83
N SER A 670 -42.06 -11.73 15.50
CA SER A 670 -41.58 -13.12 15.34
C SER A 670 -40.09 -13.33 15.56
N ILE A 671 -39.75 -14.58 15.85
CA ILE A 671 -38.37 -15.06 15.97
C ILE A 671 -38.21 -16.19 14.96
N GLY A 672 -37.13 -16.14 14.19
CA GLY A 672 -36.76 -17.22 13.29
C GLY A 672 -35.29 -17.55 13.36
N PHE A 673 -34.95 -18.70 12.79
CA PHE A 673 -33.58 -19.11 12.59
C PHE A 673 -33.28 -19.08 11.09
N GLY A 674 -32.10 -18.60 10.72
CA GLY A 674 -31.75 -18.42 9.31
C GLY A 674 -30.26 -18.44 9.02
N PHE A 675 -29.98 -18.36 7.73
CA PHE A 675 -28.66 -18.32 7.13
C PHE A 675 -28.51 -17.04 6.30
N GLN A 676 -27.34 -16.45 6.35
CA GLN A 676 -26.94 -15.31 5.55
C GLN A 676 -25.70 -15.68 4.73
N TYR A 677 -25.72 -15.30 3.45
CA TYR A 677 -24.60 -15.44 2.54
C TYR A 677 -24.30 -14.10 1.86
N GLN A 678 -23.04 -13.67 1.92
CA GLN A 678 -22.55 -12.45 1.29
C GLN A 678 -21.58 -12.79 0.14
N PHE A 679 -21.62 -12.04 -0.97
CA PHE A 679 -20.82 -12.33 -2.17
C PHE A 679 -20.42 -11.11 -3.00
#